data_AF-A0AAU4JDN9-F1
#
_entry.id   AF-A0AAU4JDN9-F1
#
_cell.length_a   1.000
_cell.length_b   1.000
_cell.length_c   1.000
_cell.angle_alpha   90.00
_cell.angle_beta   90.00
_cell.angle_gamma   90.00
#
_symmetry.space_group_name_H-M   'P 1'
#
loop_
_entity.id
_entity.type
_entity.pdbx_description
1 polymer ?
#
loop_
_entity_poly.entity_id
_entity_poly.type
_entity_poly.pdbx_seq_one_letter_code
_entity_poly.pdbx_strand_id
1 'polypeptide(L)'
;MRIRAGLCVAALVAAGLTVGTPAAATPAAAPVADATVVPIQVTGDPATRFNLVLLGDGYTEADLPTFRAHVDRHLNTLWTIEPFKSYRSYFNVYAVEIVSAESGVDCDPGLSAPRRDTALGMGFWGGCNPASVQRLLTVDGAAANAYADLAVGTNPGNRQLIALANSDTYGGAGGSNATASGGNALSALISPHELGHSLGGLQDEYDYYGRGVPGDTYSGPEPDSVHHTVLTERQMRETRAKWWRWLGEPSEAGGTIGRYEGGLYLQRGVWRPSRHSMMKSLGFYFDQVGRERMTERIAARVGIVQGGTGTGQAVGADRLLWVDTLHPVSHALTVTWSVDGTAVPRTGNARHLDLRKLRLSPGRHTVTATVTDPTEFVRDPAIRSSAALTQTRAWTVDTAVRTPAVESPLAITASTATDRPVGAHDVVYVRTSQPTDRVSRVRWTLDGRPLADTGTDRDVDLGALRLSRGTHRLTARVSEPGTGRAVTRTWTVDATRPEVAYALSEPLLTVTRPGRPTEYVYNAPFTMGLTGTDDGTGQVTSEFRLDGDGWHNYYGWPTDARSPFLFTATGTDVDGLVYGNLGSGGLSVSPFAERSPGYGRHRIEYRGIDAVGNIGAARAFVATLIPPPPTCTTVVSGRHAGPLAVSAGVTCLRAATVTGPVTVAPGAALVAQGSSIAGNLTASRATAVEVLNTEVRGAVALTGTTDHVTMVGARVAGLLALTGTASAPILTGGQVGALACSAGPTPVDLGAPTTVRNPTPGHCRRA
;
A
#
# COMPACT_ATOMS: atom_id res chain seq x y z
N MET A 1 43.18 -6.33 5.75
CA MET A 1 43.86 -5.04 5.54
C MET A 1 42.90 -3.96 6.03
N ARG A 2 43.19 -3.34 7.19
CA ARG A 2 42.26 -2.46 7.91
C ARG A 2 42.30 -1.06 7.31
N ILE A 3 41.20 -0.56 6.75
CA ILE A 3 41.03 0.84 6.38
C ILE A 3 40.03 1.44 7.34
N ARG A 4 40.51 2.35 8.19
CA ARG A 4 39.70 3.24 9.03
C ARG A 4 39.30 4.44 8.17
N ALA A 5 38.02 4.68 7.97
CA ALA A 5 37.51 5.95 7.46
C ALA A 5 36.95 6.75 8.65
N GLY A 6 37.71 7.76 9.08
CA GLY A 6 37.24 8.75 10.04
C GLY A 6 36.53 9.88 9.32
N LEU A 7 35.29 10.17 9.71
CA LEU A 7 34.58 11.40 9.35
C LEU A 7 35.24 12.58 10.06
N CYS A 8 35.91 13.46 9.32
CA CYS A 8 36.30 14.77 9.81
C CYS A 8 35.14 15.75 9.63
N VAL A 9 34.61 16.24 10.75
CA VAL A 9 33.82 17.46 10.82
C VAL A 9 34.79 18.64 10.71
N ALA A 10 34.69 19.43 9.65
CA ALA A 10 35.41 20.70 9.53
C ALA A 10 34.42 21.86 9.65
N ALA A 11 34.43 22.49 10.83
CA ALA A 11 33.94 23.85 11.01
C ALA A 11 35.02 24.83 10.52
N LEU A 12 34.67 25.77 9.65
CA LEU A 12 35.57 26.84 9.21
C LEU A 12 34.88 28.19 9.39
N VAL A 13 35.35 28.90 10.41
CA VAL A 13 35.22 30.35 10.56
C VAL A 13 36.36 30.97 9.76
N ALA A 14 36.07 31.93 8.87
CA ALA A 14 37.10 32.76 8.25
C ALA A 14 36.61 34.20 8.10
N ALA A 15 37.38 35.10 8.71
CA ALA A 15 37.26 36.55 8.63
C ALA A 15 37.62 37.06 7.22
N GLY A 16 37.06 38.23 6.87
CA GLY A 16 37.08 38.79 5.53
C GLY A 16 38.41 39.32 5.03
N LEU A 17 38.54 39.31 3.71
CA LEU A 17 39.37 40.18 2.88
C LEU A 17 38.62 40.37 1.56
N THR A 18 38.18 41.61 1.30
CA THR A 18 37.42 42.01 0.11
C THR A 18 38.36 42.26 -1.07
N VAL A 19 38.27 41.40 -2.10
CA VAL A 19 38.78 41.70 -3.44
C VAL A 19 37.56 41.66 -4.37
N GLY A 20 37.19 42.81 -4.93
CA GLY A 20 36.01 42.94 -5.78
C GLY A 20 36.19 42.23 -7.12
N THR A 21 35.38 41.21 -7.37
CA THR A 21 35.16 40.62 -8.69
C THR A 21 33.94 41.29 -9.35
N PRO A 22 33.93 41.44 -10.69
CA PRO A 22 32.80 42.07 -11.37
C PRO A 22 31.57 41.18 -11.21
N ALA A 23 30.41 41.80 -10.99
CA ALA A 23 29.14 41.10 -10.89
C ALA A 23 28.90 40.30 -12.18
N ALA A 24 28.94 38.96 -12.06
CA ALA A 24 28.47 38.08 -13.10
C ALA A 24 26.97 38.34 -13.28
N ALA A 25 26.57 38.69 -14.50
CA ALA A 25 25.16 38.83 -14.86
C ALA A 25 24.44 37.51 -14.53
N THR A 26 23.31 37.62 -13.83
CA THR A 26 22.38 36.52 -13.60
C THR A 26 22.01 35.93 -14.96
N PRO A 27 22.16 34.62 -15.21
CA PRO A 27 21.66 34.04 -16.45
C PRO A 27 20.13 34.24 -16.48
N ALA A 28 19.63 34.78 -17.58
CA ALA A 28 18.20 34.92 -17.81
C ALA A 28 17.55 33.53 -17.71
N ALA A 29 16.40 33.44 -17.06
CA ALA A 29 15.60 32.23 -17.01
C ALA A 29 15.34 31.74 -18.43
N ALA A 30 15.57 30.44 -18.68
CA ALA A 30 15.18 29.81 -19.93
C ALA A 30 13.69 30.11 -20.18
N PRO A 31 13.28 30.43 -21.42
CA PRO A 31 11.86 30.63 -21.71
C PRO A 31 11.10 29.39 -21.30
N VAL A 32 10.03 29.57 -20.51
CA VAL A 32 9.08 28.51 -20.20
C VAL A 32 8.53 28.04 -21.55
N ALA A 33 8.82 26.80 -21.93
CA ALA A 33 8.35 26.21 -23.18
C ALA A 33 6.80 26.13 -23.20
N ASP A 34 6.23 25.65 -24.30
CA ASP A 34 4.80 25.32 -24.38
C ASP A 34 4.44 24.31 -23.28
N ALA A 35 3.81 24.81 -22.22
CA ALA A 35 3.36 24.02 -21.09
C ALA A 35 1.88 24.30 -20.80
N THR A 36 1.12 23.23 -20.54
CA THR A 36 -0.31 23.32 -20.23
C THR A 36 -0.56 22.87 -18.80
N VAL A 37 -1.22 23.71 -18.00
CA VAL A 37 -1.67 23.34 -16.65
C VAL A 37 -3.06 22.72 -16.74
N VAL A 38 -3.18 21.46 -16.35
CA VAL A 38 -4.42 20.69 -16.32
C VAL A 38 -4.86 20.48 -14.88
N PRO A 39 -5.96 21.10 -14.42
CA PRO A 39 -6.55 20.80 -13.13
C PRO A 39 -7.14 19.38 -13.12
N ILE A 40 -6.63 18.51 -12.24
CA ILE A 40 -7.09 17.11 -12.11
C ILE A 40 -8.13 16.97 -10.99
N GLN A 41 -7.96 17.76 -9.92
CA GLN A 41 -8.87 17.84 -8.79
C GLN A 41 -8.74 19.24 -8.15
N VAL A 42 -9.85 19.97 -7.99
CA VAL A 42 -9.85 21.27 -7.31
C VAL A 42 -10.94 21.27 -6.24
N THR A 43 -10.54 21.29 -4.97
CA THR A 43 -11.42 21.19 -3.80
C THR A 43 -11.58 22.53 -3.06
N GLY A 44 -10.89 23.57 -3.52
CA GLY A 44 -11.00 24.93 -3.00
C GLY A 44 -9.97 25.86 -3.60
N ASP A 45 -9.96 27.11 -3.12
CA ASP A 45 -8.97 28.11 -3.51
C ASP A 45 -7.54 27.57 -3.28
N PRO A 46 -6.67 27.55 -4.31
CA PRO A 46 -5.29 27.11 -4.19
C PRO A 46 -4.51 27.74 -3.04
N ALA A 47 -4.81 28.99 -2.67
CA ALA A 47 -4.16 29.69 -1.56
C ALA A 47 -4.47 29.06 -0.18
N THR A 48 -5.58 28.34 -0.07
CA THR A 48 -6.09 27.75 1.19
C THR A 48 -6.15 26.22 1.16
N ARG A 49 -5.54 25.61 0.13
CA ARG A 49 -5.44 24.16 -0.07
C ARG A 49 -3.98 23.75 -0.10
N PHE A 50 -3.76 22.46 0.15
CA PHE A 50 -2.49 21.86 -0.19
C PHE A 50 -2.53 21.50 -1.67
N ASN A 51 -1.50 21.87 -2.43
CA ASN A 51 -1.47 21.69 -3.88
C ASN A 51 -0.44 20.62 -4.24
N LEU A 52 -0.89 19.52 -4.82
CA LEU A 52 -0.01 18.53 -5.42
C LEU A 52 0.18 18.86 -6.90
N VAL A 53 1.41 19.14 -7.32
CA VAL A 53 1.71 19.49 -8.72
C VAL A 53 2.60 18.41 -9.32
N LEU A 54 2.07 17.73 -10.34
CA LEU A 54 2.78 16.70 -11.09
C LEU A 54 3.38 17.32 -12.35
N LEU A 55 4.66 17.12 -12.57
CA LEU A 55 5.41 17.65 -13.70
C LEU A 55 5.93 16.49 -14.55
N GLY A 56 5.79 16.55 -15.87
CA GLY A 56 6.39 15.57 -16.78
C GLY A 56 7.76 16.02 -17.28
N ASP A 57 8.73 15.11 -17.35
CA ASP A 57 10.00 15.34 -18.05
C ASP A 57 10.35 14.20 -19.00
N GLY A 58 10.96 14.53 -20.13
CA GLY A 58 11.29 13.57 -21.18
C GLY A 58 10.06 13.06 -21.95
N TYR A 59 8.92 13.75 -21.85
CA TYR A 59 7.73 13.50 -22.66
C TYR A 59 7.71 14.51 -23.81
N THR A 60 7.82 14.04 -25.04
CA THR A 60 7.55 14.88 -26.22
C THR A 60 6.05 15.13 -26.35
N GLU A 61 5.64 15.97 -27.31
CA GLU A 61 4.21 16.19 -27.60
C GLU A 61 3.48 14.87 -27.90
N ALA A 62 4.15 13.93 -28.58
CA ALA A 62 3.61 12.60 -28.87
C ALA A 62 3.48 11.71 -27.62
N ASP A 63 4.26 11.98 -26.57
CA ASP A 63 4.26 11.20 -25.33
C ASP A 63 3.33 11.77 -24.25
N LEU A 64 2.71 12.94 -24.47
CA LEU A 64 1.76 13.52 -23.51
C LEU A 64 0.59 12.58 -23.14
N PRO A 65 0.02 11.77 -24.04
CA PRO A 65 -0.95 10.74 -23.64
C PRO A 65 -0.37 9.73 -22.64
N THR A 66 0.91 9.35 -22.79
CA THR A 66 1.62 8.48 -21.85
C THR A 66 1.84 9.19 -20.51
N PHE A 67 2.21 10.46 -20.49
CA PHE A 67 2.30 11.26 -19.27
C PHE A 67 0.97 11.29 -18.50
N ARG A 68 -0.15 11.54 -19.19
CA ARG A 68 -1.49 11.53 -18.59
C ARG A 68 -1.82 10.16 -17.98
N ALA A 69 -1.53 9.08 -18.68
CA ALA A 69 -1.72 7.72 -18.16
C ALA A 69 -0.85 7.44 -16.92
N HIS A 70 0.40 7.93 -16.90
CA HIS A 70 1.25 7.85 -15.73
C HIS A 70 0.68 8.67 -14.55
N VAL A 71 0.27 9.92 -14.79
CA VAL A 71 -0.40 10.75 -13.76
C VAL A 71 -1.62 10.04 -13.17
N ASP A 72 -2.50 9.50 -14.02
CA ASP A 72 -3.70 8.79 -13.58
C ASP A 72 -3.35 7.56 -12.73
N ARG A 73 -2.37 6.75 -13.16
CA ARG A 73 -1.91 5.57 -12.41
C ARG A 73 -1.33 5.93 -11.05
N HIS A 74 -0.47 6.95 -10.98
CA HIS A 74 0.15 7.40 -9.74
C HIS A 74 -0.88 7.95 -8.76
N LEU A 75 -1.81 8.78 -9.25
CA LEU A 75 -2.87 9.33 -8.41
C LEU A 75 -3.83 8.24 -7.94
N ASN A 76 -4.19 7.28 -8.81
CA ASN A 76 -5.04 6.16 -8.43
C ASN A 76 -4.43 5.37 -7.26
N THR A 77 -3.16 4.98 -7.36
CA THR A 77 -2.45 4.31 -6.26
C THR A 77 -2.31 5.18 -5.02
N LEU A 78 -2.00 6.47 -5.17
CA LEU A 78 -1.87 7.39 -4.04
C LEU A 78 -3.18 7.47 -3.23
N TRP A 79 -4.33 7.53 -3.90
CA TRP A 79 -5.64 7.62 -3.26
C TRP A 79 -6.15 6.30 -2.66
N THR A 80 -5.42 5.18 -2.83
CA THR A 80 -5.69 3.95 -2.08
C THR A 80 -4.89 3.85 -0.78
N ILE A 81 -3.90 4.74 -0.57
CA ILE A 81 -2.98 4.69 0.56
C ILE A 81 -3.40 5.71 1.63
N GLU A 82 -3.48 5.27 2.89
CA GLU A 82 -3.67 6.19 4.00
C GLU A 82 -2.34 6.88 4.37
N PRO A 83 -2.37 8.18 4.73
CA PRO A 83 -3.54 9.03 4.97
C PRO A 83 -4.01 9.83 3.74
N PHE A 84 -3.38 9.67 2.58
CA PHE A 84 -3.74 10.40 1.35
C PHE A 84 -5.20 10.17 0.96
N LYS A 85 -5.69 8.94 1.10
CA LYS A 85 -7.10 8.59 0.90
C LYS A 85 -8.03 9.42 1.79
N SER A 86 -7.91 9.32 3.12
CA SER A 86 -8.77 10.02 4.07
C SER A 86 -8.74 11.55 3.94
N TYR A 87 -7.59 12.10 3.54
CA TYR A 87 -7.39 13.55 3.41
C TYR A 87 -7.42 14.04 1.96
N ARG A 88 -7.91 13.23 1.01
CA ARG A 88 -7.95 13.56 -0.42
C ARG A 88 -8.59 14.93 -0.71
N SER A 89 -9.59 15.33 0.07
CA SER A 89 -10.27 16.62 -0.07
C SER A 89 -9.41 17.83 0.32
N TYR A 90 -8.28 17.65 1.01
CA TYR A 90 -7.36 18.72 1.39
C TYR A 90 -6.48 19.14 0.21
N PHE A 91 -6.40 18.30 -0.82
CA PHE A 91 -5.56 18.48 -1.98
C PHE A 91 -6.33 19.11 -3.15
N ASN A 92 -5.73 20.16 -3.72
CA ASN A 92 -5.84 20.40 -5.15
C ASN A 92 -4.74 19.61 -5.86
N VAL A 93 -5.00 19.20 -7.10
CA VAL A 93 -4.07 18.44 -7.93
C VAL A 93 -4.01 19.06 -9.32
N TYR A 94 -2.80 19.36 -9.76
CA TYR A 94 -2.50 19.91 -11.09
C TYR A 94 -1.47 19.02 -11.78
N ALA A 95 -1.69 18.70 -13.05
CA ALA A 95 -0.66 18.19 -13.93
C ALA A 95 -0.15 19.34 -14.80
N VAL A 96 1.16 19.49 -14.92
CA VAL A 96 1.79 20.43 -15.86
C VAL A 96 2.38 19.59 -16.98
N GLU A 97 1.72 19.66 -18.14
CA GLU A 97 2.15 19.01 -19.37
C GLU A 97 3.26 19.84 -19.98
N ILE A 98 4.50 19.39 -19.84
CA ILE A 98 5.69 20.10 -20.32
C ILE A 98 6.23 19.32 -21.51
N VAL A 99 6.28 19.96 -22.69
CA VAL A 99 6.84 19.34 -23.89
C VAL A 99 8.36 19.38 -23.82
N SER A 100 8.99 18.21 -23.71
CA SER A 100 10.45 18.04 -23.82
C SER A 100 10.87 17.89 -25.28
N ALA A 101 12.09 18.33 -25.62
CA ALA A 101 12.63 18.23 -26.97
C ALA A 101 12.93 16.76 -27.36
N GLU A 102 13.36 15.96 -26.40
CA GLU A 102 13.61 14.53 -26.59
C GLU A 102 12.76 13.65 -25.66
N SER A 103 12.47 12.43 -26.13
CA SER A 103 11.84 11.38 -25.32
C SER A 103 12.88 10.68 -24.44
N GLY A 104 12.52 10.40 -23.20
CA GLY A 104 13.40 9.77 -22.21
C GLY A 104 14.20 10.78 -21.39
N VAL A 105 15.02 10.29 -20.47
CA VAL A 105 15.81 11.11 -19.54
C VAL A 105 17.29 10.72 -19.55
N ASP A 106 18.13 11.51 -18.88
CA ASP A 106 19.57 11.32 -18.84
C ASP A 106 19.99 9.97 -18.22
N CYS A 107 20.99 9.33 -18.86
CA CYS A 107 21.65 8.12 -18.36
C CYS A 107 20.72 6.93 -18.06
N ASP A 108 19.70 6.77 -18.90
CA ASP A 108 18.70 5.72 -18.85
C ASP A 108 18.85 4.72 -20.02
N PRO A 109 18.97 3.40 -19.77
CA PRO A 109 18.96 2.71 -18.48
C PRO A 109 20.31 2.69 -17.75
N GLY A 110 21.36 3.31 -18.29
CA GLY A 110 22.68 3.30 -17.67
C GLY A 110 23.58 4.45 -18.10
N LEU A 111 24.73 4.59 -17.43
CA LEU A 111 25.69 5.69 -17.60
C LEU A 111 26.27 5.85 -19.02
N SER A 112 26.22 4.80 -19.85
CA SER A 112 26.66 4.86 -21.24
C SER A 112 25.58 5.37 -22.20
N ALA A 113 24.33 5.52 -21.73
CA ALA A 113 23.24 6.09 -22.52
C ALA A 113 23.48 7.59 -22.74
N PRO A 114 23.03 8.15 -23.87
CA PRO A 114 23.18 9.58 -24.15
C PRO A 114 22.39 10.41 -23.14
N ARG A 115 22.85 11.65 -22.94
CA ARG A 115 22.02 12.68 -22.31
C ARG A 115 20.93 13.14 -23.27
N ARG A 116 19.82 13.58 -22.72
CA ARG A 116 18.60 14.02 -23.41
C ARG A 116 18.35 15.49 -23.10
N ASP A 117 17.98 16.24 -24.13
CA ASP A 117 17.50 17.61 -23.96
C ASP A 117 16.05 17.60 -23.46
N THR A 118 15.88 17.73 -22.14
CA THR A 118 14.58 17.68 -21.47
C THR A 118 14.33 18.94 -20.64
N ALA A 119 13.05 19.27 -20.44
CA ALA A 119 12.65 20.55 -19.87
C ALA A 119 12.99 20.72 -18.39
N LEU A 120 13.09 19.62 -17.63
CA LEU A 120 13.44 19.60 -16.22
C LEU A 120 14.81 18.96 -15.93
N GLY A 121 15.54 18.53 -16.96
CA GLY A 121 16.87 17.94 -16.84
C GLY A 121 16.91 16.73 -15.91
N MET A 122 15.87 15.89 -15.92
CA MET A 122 15.84 14.68 -15.10
C MET A 122 16.88 13.67 -15.56
N GLY A 123 17.45 12.93 -14.62
CA GLY A 123 18.48 11.94 -14.91
C GLY A 123 18.74 10.95 -13.79
N PHE A 124 19.04 9.71 -14.15
CA PHE A 124 19.45 8.67 -13.21
C PHE A 124 20.89 8.90 -12.72
N TRP A 125 21.34 8.08 -11.77
CA TRP A 125 22.69 8.17 -11.20
C TRP A 125 23.00 9.54 -10.59
N GLY A 126 22.00 10.22 -10.00
CA GLY A 126 22.19 11.55 -9.43
C GLY A 126 22.68 12.58 -10.45
N GLY A 127 22.13 12.57 -11.67
CA GLY A 127 22.58 13.42 -12.78
C GLY A 127 23.81 12.87 -13.50
N CYS A 128 23.79 11.59 -13.87
CA CYS A 128 24.88 10.91 -14.59
C CYS A 128 26.21 10.83 -13.82
N ASN A 129 26.17 10.76 -12.48
CA ASN A 129 27.36 10.60 -11.66
C ASN A 129 27.69 9.11 -11.43
N PRO A 130 28.82 8.58 -11.93
CA PRO A 130 29.20 7.18 -11.76
C PRO A 130 29.45 6.76 -10.30
N ALA A 131 29.62 7.70 -9.37
CA ALA A 131 29.74 7.43 -7.94
C ALA A 131 28.39 7.35 -7.20
N SER A 132 27.28 7.62 -7.89
CA SER A 132 25.92 7.56 -7.33
C SER A 132 25.30 6.17 -7.51
N VAL A 133 24.19 5.92 -6.82
CA VAL A 133 23.36 4.72 -7.07
C VAL A 133 22.46 4.97 -8.30
N GLN A 134 22.30 3.94 -9.15
CA GLN A 134 21.51 4.02 -10.39
C GLN A 134 20.13 4.65 -10.17
N ARG A 135 19.38 4.14 -9.18
CA ARG A 135 17.98 4.52 -8.91
C ARG A 135 17.76 5.97 -8.48
N LEU A 136 18.83 6.71 -8.15
CA LEU A 136 18.71 8.10 -7.71
C LEU A 136 18.36 8.99 -8.92
N LEU A 137 17.08 9.30 -9.07
CA LEU A 137 16.53 10.10 -10.15
C LEU A 137 16.42 11.57 -9.71
N THR A 138 17.22 12.45 -10.30
CA THR A 138 17.23 13.88 -9.94
C THR A 138 16.38 14.72 -10.89
N VAL A 139 16.12 15.97 -10.50
CA VAL A 139 15.39 16.97 -11.27
C VAL A 139 16.01 18.35 -11.03
N ASP A 140 16.01 19.24 -12.02
CA ASP A 140 16.32 20.65 -11.80
C ASP A 140 15.20 21.31 -10.97
N GLY A 141 15.52 21.64 -9.72
CA GLY A 141 14.56 22.24 -8.80
C GLY A 141 14.12 23.64 -9.20
N ALA A 142 14.95 24.43 -9.87
CA ALA A 142 14.59 25.78 -10.31
C ALA A 142 13.62 25.71 -11.49
N ALA A 143 13.91 24.85 -12.48
CA ALA A 143 13.01 24.60 -13.60
C ALA A 143 11.66 24.04 -13.12
N ALA A 144 11.69 23.04 -12.22
CA ALA A 144 10.48 22.45 -11.65
C ALA A 144 9.59 23.49 -10.94
N ASN A 145 10.19 24.41 -10.18
CA ASN A 145 9.43 25.48 -9.54
C ASN A 145 8.88 26.50 -10.54
N ALA A 146 9.65 26.87 -11.57
CA ALA A 146 9.20 27.80 -12.61
C ALA A 146 7.97 27.26 -13.37
N TYR A 147 7.96 25.97 -13.74
CA TYR A 147 6.79 25.35 -14.36
C TYR A 147 5.63 25.19 -13.38
N ALA A 148 5.90 24.88 -12.11
CA ALA A 148 4.86 24.78 -11.09
C ALA A 148 4.19 26.15 -10.79
N ASP A 149 4.90 27.27 -10.98
CA ASP A 149 4.34 28.62 -10.81
C ASP A 149 3.27 28.98 -11.85
N LEU A 150 3.17 28.22 -12.96
CA LEU A 150 2.06 28.34 -13.92
C LEU A 150 0.71 27.94 -13.30
N ALA A 151 0.71 27.10 -12.25
CA ALA A 151 -0.48 26.80 -11.48
C ALA A 151 -0.82 27.98 -10.54
N VAL A 152 -1.61 28.92 -11.06
CA VAL A 152 -1.97 30.17 -10.39
C VAL A 152 -2.57 29.92 -8.99
N GLY A 153 -2.07 30.66 -8.00
CA GLY A 153 -2.51 30.58 -6.60
C GLY A 153 -1.77 29.53 -5.75
N THR A 154 -0.96 28.68 -6.38
CA THR A 154 0.01 27.83 -5.66
C THR A 154 1.27 28.61 -5.31
N ASN A 155 1.99 28.18 -4.27
CA ASN A 155 3.30 28.71 -3.88
C ASN A 155 4.12 27.63 -3.14
N PRO A 156 5.43 27.82 -2.94
CA PRO A 156 6.28 26.84 -2.25
C PRO A 156 5.84 26.45 -0.84
N GLY A 157 5.09 27.32 -0.12
CA GLY A 157 4.59 27.04 1.22
C GLY A 157 3.39 26.10 1.26
N ASN A 158 2.59 26.08 0.19
CA ASN A 158 1.34 25.30 0.11
C ASN A 158 1.33 24.27 -1.04
N ARG A 159 2.49 23.94 -1.62
CA ARG A 159 2.60 22.92 -2.67
C ARG A 159 3.63 21.85 -2.38
N GLN A 160 3.45 20.69 -3.00
CA GLN A 160 4.43 19.62 -3.10
C GLN A 160 4.55 19.23 -4.57
N LEU A 161 5.79 19.11 -5.07
CA LEU A 161 6.07 18.72 -6.45
C LEU A 161 6.35 17.22 -6.53
N ILE A 162 5.82 16.59 -7.58
CA ILE A 162 6.21 15.26 -8.05
C ILE A 162 6.64 15.40 -9.52
N ALA A 163 7.91 15.15 -9.83
CA ALA A 163 8.39 15.09 -11.21
C ALA A 163 8.41 13.63 -11.69
N LEU A 164 7.75 13.36 -12.80
CA LEU A 164 7.70 12.05 -13.44
C LEU A 164 8.63 12.03 -14.64
N ALA A 165 9.59 11.10 -14.67
CA ALA A 165 10.44 10.87 -15.83
C ALA A 165 9.77 9.91 -16.82
N ASN A 166 9.83 10.18 -18.12
CA ASN A 166 9.41 9.22 -19.15
C ASN A 166 10.39 8.03 -19.23
N SER A 167 10.24 7.05 -18.33
CA SER A 167 11.15 5.92 -18.19
C SER A 167 10.47 4.71 -17.53
N ASP A 168 10.82 3.51 -17.99
CA ASP A 168 10.48 2.23 -17.37
C ASP A 168 11.53 1.74 -16.36
N THR A 169 12.70 2.41 -16.29
CA THR A 169 13.76 2.08 -15.34
C THR A 169 13.34 2.44 -13.92
N TYR A 170 13.55 1.52 -12.98
CA TYR A 170 13.24 1.77 -11.57
C TYR A 170 14.09 2.91 -10.99
N GLY A 171 13.43 3.97 -10.54
CA GLY A 171 14.08 5.00 -9.72
C GLY A 171 13.16 6.13 -9.31
N GLY A 172 13.66 6.89 -8.34
CA GLY A 172 12.97 7.95 -7.63
C GLY A 172 13.91 8.56 -6.59
N ALA A 173 13.50 9.71 -6.07
CA ALA A 173 14.18 10.39 -4.99
C ALA A 173 13.23 11.32 -4.26
N GLY A 174 13.44 11.46 -2.96
CA GLY A 174 12.71 12.34 -2.09
C GLY A 174 13.62 13.40 -1.49
N GLY A 175 13.17 14.65 -1.49
CA GLY A 175 13.94 15.81 -1.04
C GLY A 175 13.01 17.02 -0.92
N SER A 176 13.38 18.18 -1.45
CA SER A 176 12.39 19.27 -1.60
C SER A 176 11.29 18.90 -2.61
N ASN A 177 11.66 18.15 -3.64
CA ASN A 177 10.77 17.61 -4.65
C ASN A 177 10.80 16.07 -4.56
N ALA A 178 9.66 15.44 -4.84
CA ALA A 178 9.62 14.00 -5.09
C ALA A 178 9.85 13.76 -6.60
N THR A 179 10.59 12.70 -6.95
CA THR A 179 10.75 12.25 -8.33
C THR A 179 10.38 10.77 -8.43
N ALA A 180 9.86 10.36 -9.59
CA ALA A 180 9.67 8.96 -9.89
C ALA A 180 9.86 8.71 -11.39
N SER A 181 10.39 7.54 -11.75
CA SER A 181 10.13 6.96 -13.06
C SER A 181 8.63 6.91 -13.30
N GLY A 182 8.15 7.19 -14.50
CA GLY A 182 6.73 7.24 -14.82
C GLY A 182 6.14 5.90 -15.25
N GLY A 183 6.94 5.01 -15.86
CA GLY A 183 6.50 3.80 -16.54
C GLY A 183 6.72 2.48 -15.80
N ASN A 184 7.74 2.40 -14.91
CA ASN A 184 8.13 1.19 -14.19
C ASN A 184 6.97 0.46 -13.46
N ALA A 185 7.04 -0.87 -13.29
CA ALA A 185 6.01 -1.65 -12.59
C ALA A 185 5.71 -1.14 -11.16
N LEU A 186 6.74 -0.73 -10.43
CA LEU A 186 6.65 -0.21 -9.07
C LEU A 186 6.43 1.31 -9.01
N SER A 187 6.45 1.99 -10.16
CA SER A 187 6.49 3.45 -10.31
C SER A 187 5.43 4.20 -9.47
N ALA A 188 4.18 3.74 -9.51
CA ALA A 188 3.08 4.38 -8.76
C ALA A 188 3.22 4.24 -7.24
N LEU A 189 4.01 3.26 -6.76
CA LEU A 189 4.36 3.08 -5.35
C LEU A 189 5.63 3.85 -4.95
N ILE A 190 6.45 4.29 -5.91
CA ILE A 190 7.60 5.17 -5.66
C ILE A 190 7.10 6.54 -5.19
N SER A 191 6.14 7.16 -5.87
CA SER A 191 5.63 8.48 -5.49
C SER A 191 5.22 8.61 -4.00
N PRO A 192 4.39 7.73 -3.42
CA PRO A 192 4.05 7.84 -2.00
C PRO A 192 5.27 7.62 -1.08
N HIS A 193 6.22 6.75 -1.43
CA HIS A 193 7.49 6.60 -0.70
C HIS A 193 8.30 7.90 -0.70
N GLU A 194 8.49 8.52 -1.87
CA GLU A 194 9.25 9.77 -2.00
C GLU A 194 8.52 10.98 -1.38
N LEU A 195 7.19 10.96 -1.33
CA LEU A 195 6.41 11.91 -0.52
C LEU A 195 6.62 11.67 0.98
N GLY A 196 6.85 10.43 1.41
CA GLY A 196 7.28 10.10 2.77
C GLY A 196 8.51 10.89 3.20
N HIS A 197 9.50 11.01 2.31
CA HIS A 197 10.65 11.88 2.51
C HIS A 197 10.29 13.36 2.37
N SER A 198 9.76 13.75 1.21
CA SER A 198 9.64 15.16 0.81
C SER A 198 8.64 15.96 1.63
N LEU A 199 7.55 15.31 2.03
CA LEU A 199 6.50 15.88 2.87
C LEU A 199 6.63 15.42 4.33
N GLY A 200 6.83 14.11 4.54
CA GLY A 200 6.87 13.51 5.87
C GLY A 200 8.13 13.83 6.68
N GLY A 201 9.25 14.04 5.99
CA GLY A 201 10.58 14.03 6.60
C GLY A 201 10.96 12.65 7.15
N LEU A 202 10.33 11.59 6.64
CA LEU A 202 10.67 10.21 6.96
C LEU A 202 12.04 9.86 6.34
N GLN A 203 12.71 8.88 6.90
CA GLN A 203 13.98 8.32 6.45
C GLN A 203 13.77 6.88 5.98
N ASP A 204 14.72 6.35 5.24
CA ASP A 204 14.62 4.98 4.74
C ASP A 204 14.79 3.93 5.84
N GLU A 205 13.91 2.93 5.81
CA GLU A 205 13.86 1.81 6.75
C GLU A 205 14.52 0.53 6.20
N TYR A 206 15.01 0.58 4.96
CA TYR A 206 15.83 -0.49 4.40
C TYR A 206 17.29 -0.39 4.87
N ASP A 207 17.98 -1.52 4.85
CA ASP A 207 19.23 -1.81 5.55
C ASP A 207 20.46 -1.85 4.62
N TYR A 208 20.39 -1.15 3.51
CA TYR A 208 21.45 -1.02 2.51
C TYR A 208 21.36 0.31 1.76
N TYR A 209 22.48 0.86 1.32
CA TYR A 209 22.47 2.07 0.49
C TYR A 209 22.45 1.70 -1.01
N GLY A 210 23.43 0.89 -1.43
CA GLY A 210 23.52 0.31 -2.76
C GLY A 210 22.98 -1.12 -2.77
N ARG A 211 22.36 -1.52 -3.88
CA ARG A 211 21.86 -2.89 -4.04
C ARG A 211 23.03 -3.89 -4.01
N GLY A 212 22.81 -5.06 -3.41
CA GLY A 212 23.84 -6.11 -3.27
C GLY A 212 24.99 -5.78 -2.30
N VAL A 213 25.00 -4.59 -1.67
CA VAL A 213 26.01 -4.18 -0.70
C VAL A 213 25.38 -4.13 0.70
N PRO A 214 25.81 -5.01 1.64
CA PRO A 214 25.24 -5.02 2.98
C PRO A 214 25.60 -3.72 3.72
N GLY A 215 24.62 -3.14 4.43
CA GLY A 215 24.85 -2.02 5.35
C GLY A 215 25.70 -2.43 6.56
N ASP A 216 26.46 -1.49 7.10
CA ASP A 216 27.26 -1.72 8.32
C ASP A 216 26.41 -1.58 9.60
N THR A 217 27.06 -1.35 10.73
CA THR A 217 26.47 -1.19 12.06
C THR A 217 26.38 0.28 12.42
N TYR A 218 25.19 0.73 12.83
CA TYR A 218 25.00 2.06 13.39
C TYR A 218 25.65 2.14 14.78
N SER A 219 26.54 3.11 14.98
CA SER A 219 27.22 3.39 16.26
C SER A 219 27.03 4.83 16.74
N GLY A 220 26.05 5.54 16.16
CA GLY A 220 25.74 6.93 16.50
C GLY A 220 24.84 7.07 17.73
N PRO A 221 24.53 8.32 18.12
CA PRO A 221 23.55 8.61 19.17
C PRO A 221 22.12 8.25 18.73
N GLU A 222 21.11 8.52 19.55
CA GLU A 222 19.71 8.36 19.13
C GLU A 222 19.43 9.18 17.85
N PRO A 223 18.94 8.55 16.75
CA PRO A 223 18.67 9.27 15.51
C PRO A 223 17.57 10.32 15.68
N ASP A 224 17.62 11.43 14.93
CA ASP A 224 16.54 12.44 14.93
C ASP A 224 15.26 11.93 14.26
N SER A 225 15.38 10.94 13.37
CA SER A 225 14.29 10.26 12.69
C SER A 225 13.21 9.76 13.66
N VAL A 226 11.94 10.07 13.39
CA VAL A 226 10.80 9.69 14.28
C VAL A 226 10.54 8.18 14.36
N HIS A 227 11.02 7.44 13.37
CA HIS A 227 10.79 6.01 13.14
C HIS A 227 12.09 5.21 13.07
N HIS A 228 13.17 5.75 13.65
CA HIS A 228 14.40 5.01 13.94
C HIS A 228 14.86 5.27 15.37
N THR A 229 15.39 4.25 16.04
CA THR A 229 15.83 4.34 17.45
C THR A 229 16.98 3.39 17.75
N VAL A 230 17.79 3.72 18.76
CA VAL A 230 18.69 2.76 19.45
C VAL A 230 18.12 2.33 20.81
N LEU A 231 17.01 2.93 21.26
CA LEU A 231 16.35 2.62 22.53
C LEU A 231 15.70 1.24 22.49
N THR A 232 15.66 0.57 23.64
CA THR A 232 14.81 -0.62 23.86
C THR A 232 13.34 -0.23 23.97
N GLU A 233 12.44 -1.17 23.73
CA GLU A 233 11.00 -0.92 23.93
C GLU A 233 10.67 -0.47 25.36
N ARG A 234 11.38 -1.01 26.36
CA ARG A 234 11.25 -0.58 27.75
C ARG A 234 11.65 0.90 27.91
N GLN A 235 12.81 1.30 27.39
CA GLN A 235 13.26 2.69 27.45
C GLN A 235 12.30 3.64 26.73
N MET A 236 11.79 3.26 25.55
CA MET A 236 10.78 4.05 24.83
C MET A 236 9.53 4.28 25.68
N ARG A 237 9.04 3.24 26.38
CA ARG A 237 7.88 3.36 27.28
C ARG A 237 8.17 4.21 28.52
N GLU A 238 9.31 3.99 29.18
CA GLU A 238 9.72 4.72 30.39
C GLU A 238 9.94 6.21 30.12
N THR A 239 10.56 6.53 28.99
CA THR A 239 10.88 7.93 28.59
C THR A 239 9.79 8.58 27.75
N ARG A 240 8.76 7.82 27.33
CA ARG A 240 7.71 8.26 26.41
C ARG A 240 8.26 8.84 25.11
N ALA A 241 9.33 8.23 24.58
CA ALA A 241 10.01 8.65 23.35
C ALA A 241 9.58 7.82 22.13
N LYS A 242 9.81 8.38 20.93
CA LYS A 242 9.55 7.72 19.64
C LYS A 242 8.11 7.21 19.53
N TRP A 243 7.92 5.97 19.09
CA TRP A 243 6.60 5.37 18.84
C TRP A 243 6.05 4.55 20.02
N TRP A 244 6.43 4.88 21.26
CA TRP A 244 5.99 4.14 22.44
C TRP A 244 4.46 3.94 22.54
N ARG A 245 3.67 4.88 21.99
CA ARG A 245 2.19 4.84 21.94
C ARG A 245 1.63 3.78 20.99
N TRP A 246 2.45 3.30 20.06
CA TRP A 246 2.07 2.30 19.04
C TRP A 246 2.60 0.90 19.37
N LEU A 247 3.57 0.77 20.28
CA LEU A 247 4.17 -0.52 20.64
C LEU A 247 3.13 -1.57 21.08
N GLY A 248 3.09 -2.69 20.36
CA GLY A 248 2.21 -3.84 20.58
C GLY A 248 0.97 -3.88 19.67
N GLU A 249 0.72 -2.82 18.90
CA GLU A 249 -0.41 -2.78 17.99
C GLU A 249 -0.18 -3.65 16.73
N PRO A 250 -1.20 -4.35 16.21
CA PRO A 250 -1.12 -4.96 14.88
C PRO A 250 -0.75 -3.90 13.82
N SER A 251 0.35 -4.11 13.09
CA SER A 251 0.76 -3.16 12.06
C SER A 251 -0.10 -3.30 10.81
N GLU A 252 -0.50 -2.18 10.21
CA GLU A 252 -1.23 -2.17 8.94
C GLU A 252 -0.41 -2.73 7.78
N ALA A 253 0.92 -2.64 7.88
CA ALA A 253 1.87 -3.23 6.96
C ALA A 253 2.23 -4.69 7.29
N GLY A 254 1.66 -5.26 8.37
CA GLY A 254 1.86 -6.67 8.76
C GLY A 254 2.64 -6.87 10.05
N GLY A 255 2.25 -7.89 10.82
CA GLY A 255 2.83 -8.18 12.14
C GLY A 255 2.36 -7.20 13.22
N THR A 256 3.26 -6.82 14.12
CA THR A 256 2.99 -5.84 15.20
C THR A 256 4.03 -4.73 15.22
N ILE A 257 3.62 -3.54 15.66
CA ILE A 257 4.55 -2.44 15.95
C ILE A 257 5.39 -2.82 17.16
N GLY A 258 6.71 -2.77 16.99
CA GLY A 258 7.70 -3.18 17.97
C GLY A 258 9.04 -2.53 17.66
N ARG A 259 10.12 -3.31 17.76
CA ARG A 259 11.47 -2.86 17.45
C ARG A 259 12.19 -3.87 16.55
N TYR A 260 12.31 -3.57 15.25
CA TYR A 260 12.91 -4.45 14.25
C TYR A 260 14.26 -3.92 13.79
N GLU A 261 15.32 -4.73 13.88
CA GLU A 261 16.67 -4.27 13.57
C GLU A 261 16.85 -4.00 12.07
N GLY A 262 17.63 -2.98 11.76
CA GLY A 262 17.93 -2.52 10.41
C GLY A 262 17.08 -1.31 9.99
N GLY A 263 17.73 -0.34 9.34
CA GLY A 263 17.19 0.94 8.89
C GLY A 263 18.32 1.95 8.69
N LEU A 264 18.04 3.13 8.15
CA LEU A 264 19.07 4.14 7.81
C LEU A 264 20.23 3.55 6.98
N TYR A 265 19.92 2.62 6.06
CA TYR A 265 20.90 1.92 5.22
C TYR A 265 21.88 0.99 5.97
N LEU A 266 21.60 0.68 7.24
CA LEU A 266 22.46 -0.09 8.13
C LEU A 266 21.72 -1.33 8.62
N GLN A 267 22.45 -2.45 8.72
CA GLN A 267 21.87 -3.75 9.10
C GLN A 267 21.72 -3.93 10.60
N ARG A 268 22.57 -3.28 11.38
CA ARG A 268 22.70 -3.53 12.82
C ARG A 268 22.75 -2.23 13.60
N GLY A 269 22.39 -2.29 14.88
CA GLY A 269 22.58 -1.18 15.82
C GLY A 269 21.58 -0.03 15.71
N VAL A 270 20.59 -0.13 14.81
CA VAL A 270 19.45 0.79 14.71
C VAL A 270 18.19 -0.01 14.41
N TRP A 271 17.05 0.45 14.91
CA TRP A 271 15.78 -0.26 14.77
C TRP A 271 14.66 0.64 14.25
N ARG A 272 13.74 0.04 13.50
CA ARG A 272 12.52 0.62 12.93
C ARG A 272 11.27 0.05 13.62
N PRO A 273 10.08 0.65 13.46
CA PRO A 273 8.88 0.28 14.21
C PRO A 273 8.20 -1.01 13.74
N SER A 274 8.37 -1.41 12.48
CA SER A 274 7.56 -2.45 11.84
C SER A 274 8.41 -3.44 11.05
N ARG A 275 7.88 -4.64 10.79
CA ARG A 275 8.55 -5.62 9.92
C ARG A 275 8.64 -5.07 8.50
N HIS A 276 7.51 -4.58 8.00
CA HIS A 276 7.31 -3.97 6.69
C HIS A 276 6.78 -2.56 6.85
N SER A 277 7.10 -1.71 5.89
CA SER A 277 6.62 -0.34 5.78
C SER A 277 6.87 0.10 4.34
N MET A 278 6.08 1.07 3.85
CA MET A 278 6.35 1.74 2.58
C MET A 278 7.76 2.35 2.54
N MET A 279 8.29 2.79 3.69
CA MET A 279 9.66 3.31 3.81
C MET A 279 10.73 2.23 3.78
N LYS A 280 10.35 0.94 3.73
CA LYS A 280 11.25 -0.21 3.66
C LYS A 280 11.16 -0.95 2.33
N SER A 281 9.94 -1.36 1.98
CA SER A 281 9.66 -2.23 0.85
C SER A 281 8.41 -1.74 0.16
N LEU A 282 8.55 -1.35 -1.11
CA LEU A 282 7.40 -0.96 -1.93
C LEU A 282 6.39 -2.10 -2.01
N GLY A 283 5.11 -1.73 -2.07
CA GLY A 283 3.98 -2.65 -2.07
C GLY A 283 3.23 -2.68 -0.73
N PHE A 284 3.93 -2.54 0.40
CA PHE A 284 3.29 -2.40 1.71
C PHE A 284 2.90 -0.95 2.00
N TYR A 285 1.89 -0.78 2.87
CA TYR A 285 1.47 0.54 3.35
C TYR A 285 2.50 1.16 4.31
N PHE A 286 2.37 2.45 4.59
CA PHE A 286 3.03 3.04 5.76
C PHE A 286 2.60 2.27 7.00
N ASP A 287 3.55 1.98 7.91
CA ASP A 287 3.15 1.63 9.26
C ASP A 287 2.54 2.83 9.99
N GLN A 288 1.95 2.59 11.15
CA GLN A 288 1.24 3.62 11.90
C GLN A 288 2.12 4.80 12.34
N VAL A 289 3.43 4.61 12.53
CA VAL A 289 4.35 5.70 12.89
C VAL A 289 4.57 6.62 11.70
N GLY A 290 4.83 6.02 10.52
CA GLY A 290 4.90 6.74 9.26
C GLY A 290 3.57 7.46 8.94
N ARG A 291 2.44 6.77 9.11
CA ARG A 291 1.11 7.33 8.83
C ARG A 291 0.73 8.47 9.77
N GLU A 292 1.03 8.38 11.07
CA GLU A 292 0.81 9.48 12.02
C GLU A 292 1.57 10.73 11.57
N ARG A 293 2.84 10.55 11.21
CA ARG A 293 3.68 11.65 10.72
C ARG A 293 3.15 12.23 9.40
N MET A 294 2.76 11.39 8.45
CA MET A 294 2.18 11.86 7.18
C MET A 294 0.86 12.60 7.42
N THR A 295 0.03 12.14 8.36
CA THR A 295 -1.24 12.79 8.72
C THR A 295 -0.99 14.18 9.28
N GLU A 296 -0.06 14.32 10.23
CA GLU A 296 0.38 15.62 10.75
C GLU A 296 0.82 16.55 9.62
N ARG A 297 1.70 16.05 8.73
CA ARG A 297 2.31 16.87 7.67
C ARG A 297 1.31 17.30 6.62
N ILE A 298 0.33 16.48 6.27
CA ILE A 298 -0.75 16.84 5.35
C ILE A 298 -1.70 17.83 6.02
N ALA A 299 -2.15 17.55 7.25
CA ALA A 299 -3.08 18.40 7.96
C ALA A 299 -2.49 19.79 8.25
N ALA A 300 -1.18 19.89 8.51
CA ALA A 300 -0.48 21.16 8.73
C ALA A 300 -0.40 22.07 7.48
N ARG A 301 -0.70 21.56 6.28
CA ARG A 301 -0.67 22.36 5.03
C ARG A 301 -1.94 23.17 4.80
N VAL A 302 -2.97 22.96 5.63
CA VAL A 302 -4.26 23.62 5.48
C VAL A 302 -4.79 24.10 6.83
N GLY A 303 -5.65 25.12 6.81
CA GLY A 303 -6.42 25.50 7.99
C GLY A 303 -7.69 24.67 8.10
N ILE A 304 -7.89 23.90 9.17
CA ILE A 304 -9.15 23.15 9.34
C ILE A 304 -10.36 24.07 9.60
N VAL A 305 -10.14 25.31 10.04
CA VAL A 305 -11.11 26.41 10.02
C VAL A 305 -10.93 27.22 8.74
N GLN A 306 -11.94 27.19 7.88
CA GLN A 306 -11.89 27.75 6.52
C GLN A 306 -12.54 29.14 6.39
N GLY A 307 -13.30 29.57 7.39
CA GLY A 307 -14.15 30.76 7.24
C GLY A 307 -15.25 30.84 8.30
N GLY A 308 -16.23 31.71 8.05
CA GLY A 308 -17.35 32.00 8.94
C GLY A 308 -17.44 33.47 9.34
N THR A 309 -18.20 33.76 10.41
CA THR A 309 -18.44 35.14 10.88
C THR A 309 -17.12 35.86 11.18
N GLY A 310 -16.95 37.08 10.68
CA GLY A 310 -15.74 37.87 10.92
C GLY A 310 -15.46 38.09 12.42
N THR A 311 -14.18 38.11 12.81
CA THR A 311 -13.74 38.26 14.21
C THR A 311 -13.24 39.67 14.55
N GLY A 312 -13.08 40.54 13.53
CA GLY A 312 -12.48 41.87 13.70
C GLY A 312 -13.39 42.94 14.31
N GLN A 313 -14.68 42.67 14.47
CA GLN A 313 -15.64 43.57 15.11
C GLN A 313 -16.48 42.81 16.14
N ALA A 314 -16.94 43.52 17.17
CA ALA A 314 -17.85 42.95 18.16
C ALA A 314 -19.19 42.58 17.50
N VAL A 315 -19.72 41.43 17.85
CA VAL A 315 -21.00 40.92 17.35
C VAL A 315 -22.06 41.09 18.45
N GLY A 316 -23.20 41.68 18.12
CA GLY A 316 -24.38 41.68 18.99
C GLY A 316 -24.87 40.28 19.34
N ALA A 317 -25.39 40.12 20.56
CA ALA A 317 -26.02 38.87 21.00
C ALA A 317 -27.35 38.55 20.27
N ASP A 318 -27.73 39.37 19.29
CA ASP A 318 -28.95 39.27 18.49
C ASP A 318 -28.78 38.48 17.17
N ARG A 319 -27.63 37.82 16.97
CA ARG A 319 -27.25 37.14 15.71
C ARG A 319 -26.70 35.72 15.87
N LEU A 320 -26.48 35.09 14.72
CA LEU A 320 -25.75 33.83 14.56
C LEU A 320 -24.26 34.07 14.35
N LEU A 321 -23.46 33.20 14.94
CA LEU A 321 -22.07 32.97 14.57
C LEU A 321 -21.97 31.74 13.67
N TRP A 322 -21.05 31.77 12.71
CA TRP A 322 -20.78 30.68 11.78
C TRP A 322 -19.29 30.31 11.80
N VAL A 323 -18.99 29.02 11.60
CA VAL A 323 -17.64 28.51 11.36
C VAL A 323 -17.67 27.54 10.18
N ASP A 324 -16.82 27.77 9.19
CA ASP A 324 -16.60 26.81 8.12
C ASP A 324 -15.43 25.91 8.44
N THR A 325 -15.56 24.63 8.11
CA THR A 325 -14.56 23.61 8.36
C THR A 325 -14.08 22.97 7.06
N LEU A 326 -12.94 22.27 7.10
CA LEU A 326 -12.63 21.27 6.08
C LEU A 326 -13.46 19.99 6.28
N HIS A 327 -13.41 19.10 5.30
CA HIS A 327 -14.22 17.89 5.23
C HIS A 327 -13.36 16.71 4.75
N PRO A 328 -12.59 16.04 5.63
CA PRO A 328 -11.95 14.76 5.31
C PRO A 328 -12.97 13.77 4.74
N VAL A 329 -12.55 12.90 3.82
CA VAL A 329 -13.50 11.99 3.16
C VAL A 329 -13.90 10.82 4.06
N SER A 330 -13.13 10.51 5.10
CA SER A 330 -13.40 9.37 5.98
C SER A 330 -14.15 9.70 7.27
N HIS A 331 -14.22 10.98 7.66
CA HIS A 331 -14.85 11.38 8.92
C HIS A 331 -15.19 12.87 8.95
N ALA A 332 -16.16 13.25 9.79
CA ALA A 332 -16.50 14.64 10.04
C ALA A 332 -15.59 15.26 11.12
N LEU A 333 -15.22 16.53 10.93
CA LEU A 333 -14.57 17.31 11.99
C LEU A 333 -15.56 17.59 13.14
N THR A 334 -15.03 17.71 14.35
CA THR A 334 -15.78 18.02 15.58
C THR A 334 -15.71 19.51 15.88
N VAL A 335 -16.85 20.13 16.20
CA VAL A 335 -17.01 21.54 16.56
C VAL A 335 -17.71 21.63 17.89
N THR A 336 -17.04 22.26 18.85
CA THR A 336 -17.58 22.59 20.16
C THR A 336 -17.61 24.10 20.35
N TRP A 337 -18.55 24.59 21.14
CA TRP A 337 -18.71 26.01 21.41
C TRP A 337 -18.59 26.29 22.90
N SER A 338 -18.03 27.43 23.28
CA SER A 338 -17.99 27.92 24.66
C SER A 338 -18.28 29.42 24.74
N VAL A 339 -18.80 29.86 25.89
CA VAL A 339 -18.99 31.26 26.26
C VAL A 339 -18.21 31.51 27.54
N ASP A 340 -17.29 32.46 27.53
CA ASP A 340 -16.40 32.80 28.65
C ASP A 340 -15.71 31.57 29.26
N GLY A 341 -15.27 30.66 28.37
CA GLY A 341 -14.63 29.39 28.76
C GLY A 341 -15.59 28.28 29.20
N THR A 342 -16.88 28.55 29.35
CA THR A 342 -17.88 27.54 29.72
C THR A 342 -18.50 26.91 28.47
N ALA A 343 -18.45 25.58 28.35
CA ALA A 343 -18.97 24.86 27.19
C ALA A 343 -20.48 25.05 27.02
N VAL A 344 -20.93 25.29 25.79
CA VAL A 344 -22.34 25.30 25.41
C VAL A 344 -22.76 23.85 25.14
N PRO A 345 -23.66 23.27 25.95
CA PRO A 345 -24.06 21.88 25.78
C PRO A 345 -25.00 21.70 24.58
N ARG A 346 -25.08 20.47 24.06
CA ARG A 346 -26.07 20.04 23.05
C ARG A 346 -26.06 20.87 21.76
N THR A 347 -24.90 21.36 21.34
CA THR A 347 -24.73 22.04 20.04
C THR A 347 -24.78 21.08 18.86
N GLY A 348 -24.67 19.76 19.08
CA GLY A 348 -24.85 18.75 18.04
C GLY A 348 -23.85 18.88 16.89
N ASN A 349 -22.59 19.19 17.21
CA ASN A 349 -21.55 19.44 16.21
C ASN A 349 -21.90 20.56 15.20
N ALA A 350 -22.79 21.51 15.56
CA ALA A 350 -23.26 22.52 14.62
C ALA A 350 -22.15 23.49 14.20
N ARG A 351 -22.16 23.85 12.91
CA ARG A 351 -21.28 24.87 12.31
C ARG A 351 -21.76 26.31 12.54
N HIS A 352 -22.73 26.47 13.43
CA HIS A 352 -23.29 27.76 13.83
C HIS A 352 -23.67 27.78 15.31
N LEU A 353 -23.77 28.98 15.87
CA LEU A 353 -24.29 29.21 17.21
C LEU A 353 -25.27 30.38 17.19
N ASP A 354 -26.50 30.15 17.64
CA ASP A 354 -27.53 31.18 17.75
C ASP A 354 -27.43 31.89 19.11
N LEU A 355 -26.81 33.07 19.13
CA LEU A 355 -26.55 33.81 20.38
C LEU A 355 -27.84 34.22 21.09
N ARG A 356 -28.94 34.40 20.36
CA ARG A 356 -30.26 34.78 20.91
C ARG A 356 -30.79 33.72 21.87
N LYS A 357 -30.38 32.46 21.71
CA LYS A 357 -30.80 31.34 22.56
C LYS A 357 -30.00 31.25 23.86
N LEU A 358 -28.85 31.92 23.94
CA LEU A 358 -27.93 31.82 25.08
C LEU A 358 -28.31 32.74 26.25
N ARG A 359 -29.15 33.77 26.01
CA ARG A 359 -29.61 34.74 27.02
C ARG A 359 -28.45 35.30 27.86
N LEU A 360 -27.43 35.80 27.17
CA LEU A 360 -26.23 36.37 27.80
C LEU A 360 -26.58 37.56 28.70
N SER A 361 -25.85 37.70 29.81
CA SER A 361 -25.96 38.87 30.69
C SER A 361 -25.51 40.15 29.97
N PRO A 362 -25.95 41.35 30.41
CA PRO A 362 -25.45 42.59 29.84
C PRO A 362 -23.92 42.70 29.96
N GLY A 363 -23.24 42.98 28.86
CA GLY A 363 -21.80 43.21 28.81
C GLY A 363 -21.13 42.53 27.63
N ARG A 364 -19.82 42.36 27.77
CA ARG A 364 -18.94 41.74 26.78
C ARG A 364 -18.63 40.30 27.18
N HIS A 365 -18.80 39.40 26.23
CA HIS A 365 -18.56 37.96 26.34
C HIS A 365 -17.58 37.50 25.27
N THR A 366 -16.82 36.46 25.57
CA THR A 366 -15.97 35.77 24.59
C THR A 366 -16.66 34.47 24.19
N VAL A 367 -17.06 34.38 22.92
CA VAL A 367 -17.59 33.13 22.36
C VAL A 367 -16.51 32.47 21.54
N THR A 368 -16.24 31.18 21.78
CA THR A 368 -15.21 30.42 21.08
C THR A 368 -15.81 29.19 20.42
N ALA A 369 -15.49 28.96 19.16
CA ALA A 369 -15.65 27.66 18.49
C ALA A 369 -14.29 26.95 18.48
N THR A 370 -14.25 25.69 18.90
CA THR A 370 -13.09 24.81 18.78
C THR A 370 -13.40 23.73 17.76
N VAL A 371 -12.62 23.68 16.68
CA VAL A 371 -12.70 22.68 15.63
C VAL A 371 -11.55 21.69 15.80
N THR A 372 -11.87 20.41 15.88
CA THR A 372 -10.90 19.32 16.07
C THR A 372 -11.12 18.22 15.03
N ASP A 373 -10.02 17.76 14.44
CA ASP A 373 -9.96 16.54 13.67
C ASP A 373 -9.87 15.33 14.63
N PRO A 374 -10.89 14.46 14.67
CA PRO A 374 -10.93 13.33 15.59
C PRO A 374 -10.09 12.14 15.15
N THR A 375 -9.42 12.18 14.00
CA THR A 375 -8.70 11.05 13.38
C THR A 375 -7.96 10.15 14.37
N GLU A 376 -8.10 8.85 14.20
CA GLU A 376 -7.38 7.85 15.00
C GLU A 376 -5.94 7.64 14.52
N PHE A 377 -5.58 8.22 13.37
CA PHE A 377 -4.23 8.10 12.79
C PHE A 377 -3.17 8.82 13.62
N VAL A 378 -3.57 9.70 14.55
CA VAL A 378 -2.66 10.49 15.39
C VAL A 378 -2.93 10.25 16.87
N ARG A 379 -1.92 9.71 17.56
CA ARG A 379 -1.98 9.47 19.01
C ARG A 379 -1.21 10.48 19.84
N ASP A 380 -0.25 11.21 19.27
CA ASP A 380 0.50 12.21 20.04
C ASP A 380 -0.40 13.40 20.45
N PRO A 381 -0.62 13.65 21.75
CA PRO A 381 -1.42 14.78 22.23
C PRO A 381 -0.87 16.15 21.81
N ALA A 382 0.44 16.28 21.57
CA ALA A 382 1.04 17.52 21.10
C ALA A 382 0.62 17.78 19.64
N ILE A 383 0.55 16.74 18.80
CA ILE A 383 0.05 16.87 17.43
C ILE A 383 -1.47 17.10 17.46
N ARG A 384 -2.22 16.35 18.28
CA ARG A 384 -3.68 16.53 18.41
C ARG A 384 -4.09 17.94 18.85
N SER A 385 -3.31 18.57 19.73
CA SER A 385 -3.55 19.94 20.19
C SER A 385 -2.94 21.02 19.29
N SER A 386 -2.13 20.64 18.30
CA SER A 386 -1.55 21.59 17.34
C SER A 386 -2.60 22.17 16.39
N ALA A 387 -2.24 23.28 15.74
CA ALA A 387 -3.08 23.91 14.73
C ALA A 387 -3.39 23.02 13.50
N ALA A 388 -2.67 21.91 13.31
CA ALA A 388 -2.95 20.95 12.25
C ALA A 388 -4.25 20.19 12.50
N LEU A 389 -4.53 19.82 13.76
CA LEU A 389 -5.68 18.99 14.13
C LEU A 389 -6.67 19.70 15.07
N THR A 390 -6.30 20.80 15.70
CA THR A 390 -7.22 21.59 16.54
C THR A 390 -7.01 23.09 16.31
N GLN A 391 -8.08 23.79 15.95
CA GLN A 391 -8.08 25.25 15.76
C GLN A 391 -9.25 25.88 16.49
N THR A 392 -9.05 27.10 17.00
CA THR A 392 -10.11 27.88 17.64
C THR A 392 -10.40 29.14 16.86
N ARG A 393 -11.67 29.57 16.92
CA ARG A 393 -12.10 30.87 16.43
C ARG A 393 -12.90 31.55 17.53
N ALA A 394 -12.49 32.75 17.92
CA ALA A 394 -13.09 33.50 19.01
C ALA A 394 -13.68 34.81 18.52
N TRP A 395 -14.84 35.16 19.07
CA TRP A 395 -15.56 36.40 18.80
C TRP A 395 -15.78 37.15 20.10
N THR A 396 -15.64 38.47 20.03
CA THR A 396 -16.18 39.36 21.05
C THR A 396 -17.67 39.52 20.79
N VAL A 397 -18.50 39.08 21.73
CA VAL A 397 -19.94 39.32 21.71
C VAL A 397 -20.27 40.43 22.70
N ASP A 398 -20.96 41.47 22.26
CA ASP A 398 -21.32 42.61 23.09
C ASP A 398 -22.84 42.80 23.05
N THR A 399 -23.51 42.67 24.19
CA THR A 399 -24.98 42.77 24.24
C THR A 399 -25.50 44.17 23.95
N ALA A 400 -24.65 45.20 24.04
CA ALA A 400 -25.02 46.58 23.69
C ALA A 400 -24.88 46.86 22.18
N VAL A 401 -24.20 46.00 21.44
CA VAL A 401 -24.04 46.10 19.99
C VAL A 401 -25.22 45.43 19.29
N ARG A 402 -25.71 46.08 18.23
CA ARG A 402 -26.67 45.48 17.30
C ARG A 402 -25.97 45.22 15.98
N THR A 403 -25.75 43.94 15.66
CA THR A 403 -25.08 43.59 14.40
C THR A 403 -26.06 43.79 13.24
N PRO A 404 -25.65 44.48 12.17
CA PRO A 404 -26.46 44.60 10.96
C PRO A 404 -26.83 43.21 10.41
N ALA A 405 -28.05 43.07 9.89
CA ALA A 405 -28.40 41.87 9.17
C ALA A 405 -27.61 41.84 7.86
N VAL A 406 -26.95 40.72 7.57
CA VAL A 406 -26.32 40.49 6.27
C VAL A 406 -27.33 39.72 5.41
N GLU A 407 -27.80 40.36 4.34
CA GLU A 407 -28.55 39.63 3.32
C GLU A 407 -27.61 38.66 2.61
N SER A 408 -27.95 37.38 2.68
CA SER A 408 -27.22 36.33 1.98
C SER A 408 -28.24 35.51 1.18
N PRO A 409 -28.14 35.45 -0.16
CA PRO A 409 -29.06 34.68 -0.97
C PRO A 409 -28.97 33.19 -0.60
N LEU A 410 -30.09 32.48 -0.69
CA LEU A 410 -30.10 31.03 -0.45
C LEU A 410 -29.25 30.32 -1.50
N ALA A 411 -28.14 29.71 -1.07
CA ALA A 411 -27.21 29.02 -1.97
C ALA A 411 -26.50 27.87 -1.27
N ILE A 412 -26.06 26.88 -2.07
CA ILE A 412 -25.01 25.93 -1.71
C ILE A 412 -23.70 26.56 -2.19
N THR A 413 -22.90 27.06 -1.26
CA THR A 413 -21.68 27.85 -1.55
C THR A 413 -20.45 26.98 -1.76
N ALA A 414 -20.47 25.73 -1.28
CA ALA A 414 -19.51 24.69 -1.64
C ALA A 414 -20.08 23.31 -1.33
N SER A 415 -19.48 22.25 -1.88
CA SER A 415 -19.83 20.88 -1.57
C SER A 415 -18.74 19.91 -2.02
N THR A 416 -18.86 18.63 -1.64
CA THR A 416 -18.18 17.54 -2.36
C THR A 416 -18.46 17.69 -3.86
N ALA A 417 -17.44 17.43 -4.68
CA ALA A 417 -17.56 17.56 -6.13
C ALA A 417 -18.57 16.55 -6.71
N THR A 418 -19.19 16.90 -7.84
CA THR A 418 -20.22 16.09 -8.51
C THR A 418 -19.79 15.58 -9.89
N ASP A 419 -18.56 15.88 -10.29
CA ASP A 419 -17.95 15.48 -11.56
C ASP A 419 -17.56 14.00 -11.58
N ARG A 420 -17.39 13.39 -10.40
CA ARG A 420 -17.15 11.96 -10.21
C ARG A 420 -18.07 11.37 -9.14
N PRO A 421 -18.37 10.05 -9.20
CA PRO A 421 -19.06 9.38 -8.11
C PRO A 421 -18.26 9.45 -6.80
N VAL A 422 -18.97 9.45 -5.67
CA VAL A 422 -18.38 9.27 -4.34
C VAL A 422 -18.47 7.82 -3.91
N GLY A 423 -17.54 7.35 -3.10
CA GLY A 423 -17.53 5.98 -2.57
C GLY A 423 -18.61 5.77 -1.50
N ALA A 424 -18.98 4.51 -1.25
CA ALA A 424 -19.97 4.13 -0.25
C ALA A 424 -19.54 4.35 1.20
N HIS A 425 -18.28 4.70 1.41
CA HIS A 425 -17.71 5.01 2.73
C HIS A 425 -17.27 6.48 2.87
N ASP A 426 -17.59 7.31 1.87
CA ASP A 426 -17.21 8.72 1.89
C ASP A 426 -18.16 9.54 2.79
N VAL A 427 -17.62 10.62 3.34
CA VAL A 427 -18.38 11.72 3.94
C VAL A 427 -18.67 12.75 2.86
N VAL A 428 -19.96 12.96 2.58
CA VAL A 428 -20.43 13.96 1.60
C VAL A 428 -20.94 15.20 2.32
N TYR A 429 -20.54 16.39 1.86
CA TYR A 429 -20.89 17.64 2.53
C TYR A 429 -21.55 18.68 1.63
N VAL A 430 -22.31 19.58 2.26
CA VAL A 430 -22.71 20.87 1.70
C VAL A 430 -22.41 22.02 2.66
N ARG A 431 -21.85 23.09 2.13
CA ARG A 431 -21.78 24.39 2.77
C ARG A 431 -22.83 25.31 2.15
N THR A 432 -23.43 26.16 2.97
CA THR A 432 -24.49 27.06 2.50
C THR A 432 -24.17 28.51 2.76
N SER A 433 -25.01 29.39 2.22
CA SER A 433 -25.06 30.77 2.68
C SER A 433 -25.22 30.86 4.19
N GLN A 434 -24.61 31.90 4.76
CA GLN A 434 -24.45 32.14 6.19
C GLN A 434 -25.12 33.46 6.60
N PRO A 435 -26.46 33.59 6.46
CA PRO A 435 -27.13 34.79 6.95
C PRO A 435 -27.00 34.90 8.47
N THR A 436 -27.00 36.13 8.98
CA THR A 436 -26.77 36.40 10.41
C THR A 436 -28.01 36.24 11.28
N ASP A 437 -29.19 36.06 10.70
CA ASP A 437 -30.49 36.06 11.38
C ASP A 437 -31.24 34.72 11.33
N ARG A 438 -30.86 33.79 10.44
CA ARG A 438 -31.50 32.48 10.25
C ARG A 438 -30.52 31.40 9.84
N VAL A 439 -30.93 30.14 9.97
CA VAL A 439 -30.16 28.96 9.54
C VAL A 439 -30.92 28.26 8.43
N SER A 440 -30.29 28.08 7.27
CA SER A 440 -30.84 27.30 6.17
C SER A 440 -30.96 25.83 6.58
N ARG A 441 -32.12 25.21 6.39
CA ARG A 441 -32.36 23.81 6.71
C ARG A 441 -31.89 22.91 5.57
N VAL A 442 -30.96 22.02 5.85
CA VAL A 442 -30.55 20.95 4.93
C VAL A 442 -31.37 19.70 5.22
N ARG A 443 -31.85 19.04 4.17
CA ARG A 443 -32.44 17.71 4.24
C ARG A 443 -31.78 16.83 3.21
N TRP A 444 -31.36 15.65 3.65
CA TRP A 444 -30.74 14.65 2.78
C TRP A 444 -31.76 13.60 2.37
N THR A 445 -31.70 13.18 1.12
CA THR A 445 -32.40 12.01 0.62
C THR A 445 -31.42 11.07 -0.07
N LEU A 446 -31.64 9.77 0.11
CA LEU A 446 -30.96 8.71 -0.62
C LEU A 446 -32.01 7.95 -1.43
N ASP A 447 -31.85 7.93 -2.75
CA ASP A 447 -32.82 7.35 -3.69
C ASP A 447 -34.24 7.91 -3.50
N GLY A 448 -34.32 9.20 -3.16
CA GLY A 448 -35.58 9.90 -2.87
C GLY A 448 -36.17 9.65 -1.47
N ARG A 449 -35.60 8.74 -0.68
CA ARG A 449 -36.02 8.50 0.71
C ARG A 449 -35.29 9.43 1.66
N PRO A 450 -35.98 10.14 2.58
CA PRO A 450 -35.32 10.98 3.57
C PRO A 450 -34.37 10.19 4.47
N LEU A 451 -33.17 10.73 4.69
CA LEU A 451 -32.27 10.23 5.72
C LEU A 451 -32.68 10.83 7.08
N ALA A 452 -32.80 9.97 8.10
CA ALA A 452 -33.02 10.41 9.47
C ALA A 452 -31.68 10.74 10.11
N ASP A 453 -31.64 11.83 10.89
CA ASP A 453 -30.55 12.28 11.76
C ASP A 453 -29.13 11.88 11.30
N THR A 454 -28.54 12.72 10.44
CA THR A 454 -27.19 12.56 9.90
C THR A 454 -26.08 12.91 10.92
N GLY A 455 -26.43 13.16 12.19
CA GLY A 455 -25.49 13.56 13.26
C GLY A 455 -24.95 14.99 13.12
N THR A 456 -25.00 15.56 11.93
CA THR A 456 -24.75 16.98 11.62
C THR A 456 -25.80 17.47 10.63
N ASP A 457 -25.98 18.79 10.47
CA ASP A 457 -26.87 19.35 9.45
C ASP A 457 -26.20 19.54 8.08
N ARG A 458 -24.92 19.17 7.90
CA ARG A 458 -24.13 19.53 6.69
C ARG A 458 -23.34 18.40 6.06
N ASP A 459 -23.07 17.34 6.80
CA ASP A 459 -22.28 16.20 6.38
C ASP A 459 -23.13 14.91 6.45
N VAL A 460 -22.87 13.96 5.56
CA VAL A 460 -23.44 12.62 5.55
C VAL A 460 -22.31 11.62 5.48
N ASP A 461 -22.14 10.81 6.53
CA ASP A 461 -21.30 9.61 6.52
C ASP A 461 -22.06 8.48 5.81
N LEU A 462 -21.66 8.17 4.57
CA LEU A 462 -22.27 7.09 3.79
C LEU A 462 -21.93 5.70 4.35
N GLY A 463 -20.77 5.56 5.00
CA GLY A 463 -20.35 4.30 5.63
C GLY A 463 -21.29 3.86 6.75
N ALA A 464 -21.86 4.82 7.48
CA ALA A 464 -22.87 4.57 8.51
C ALA A 464 -24.19 4.04 7.95
N LEU A 465 -24.50 4.31 6.67
CA LEU A 465 -25.77 3.91 6.03
C LEU A 465 -25.78 2.46 5.56
N ARG A 466 -24.62 1.79 5.46
CA ARG A 466 -24.47 0.39 5.02
C ARG A 466 -25.23 0.12 3.72
N LEU A 467 -24.89 0.89 2.68
CA LEU A 467 -25.53 0.85 1.38
C LEU A 467 -25.48 -0.56 0.75
N SER A 468 -26.55 -0.91 0.03
CA SER A 468 -26.56 -2.10 -0.82
C SER A 468 -25.62 -1.94 -2.01
N ARG A 469 -25.23 -3.04 -2.65
CA ARG A 469 -24.43 -2.97 -3.89
C ARG A 469 -25.20 -2.21 -4.98
N GLY A 470 -24.50 -1.36 -5.71
CA GLY A 470 -25.00 -0.65 -6.90
C GLY A 470 -24.83 0.86 -6.80
N THR A 471 -25.44 1.56 -7.75
CA THR A 471 -25.42 3.02 -7.80
C THR A 471 -26.60 3.61 -7.04
N HIS A 472 -26.33 4.57 -6.16
CA HIS A 472 -27.33 5.31 -5.39
C HIS A 472 -27.30 6.81 -5.73
N ARG A 473 -28.42 7.49 -5.48
CA ARG A 473 -28.54 8.94 -5.69
C ARG A 473 -28.73 9.67 -4.37
N LEU A 474 -27.67 10.34 -3.90
CA LEU A 474 -27.73 11.20 -2.72
C LEU A 474 -28.12 12.62 -3.14
N THR A 475 -29.05 13.25 -2.44
CA THR A 475 -29.46 14.64 -2.72
C THR A 475 -29.56 15.45 -1.44
N ALA A 476 -28.89 16.60 -1.42
CA ALA A 476 -29.06 17.63 -0.40
C ALA A 476 -30.08 18.66 -0.91
N ARG A 477 -31.14 18.91 -0.13
CA ARG A 477 -32.06 20.02 -0.32
C ARG A 477 -31.84 21.05 0.77
N VAL A 478 -31.34 22.22 0.40
CA VAL A 478 -31.15 23.36 1.29
C VAL A 478 -32.34 24.30 1.13
N SER A 479 -33.02 24.61 2.21
CA SER A 479 -34.25 25.42 2.20
C SER A 479 -34.21 26.54 3.22
N GLU A 480 -34.83 27.65 2.85
CA GLU A 480 -35.01 28.78 3.75
C GLU A 480 -36.30 28.60 4.58
N PRO A 481 -36.23 28.71 5.91
CA PRO A 481 -37.42 28.54 6.75
C PRO A 481 -38.51 29.56 6.42
N GLY A 482 -39.75 29.09 6.24
CA GLY A 482 -40.94 29.94 6.10
C GLY A 482 -41.16 30.58 4.72
N THR A 483 -40.20 30.50 3.79
CA THR A 483 -40.32 31.15 2.46
C THR A 483 -40.61 30.18 1.31
N GLY A 484 -40.50 28.87 1.55
CA GLY A 484 -40.67 27.83 0.52
C GLY A 484 -39.49 27.71 -0.46
N ARG A 485 -38.55 28.68 -0.47
CA ARG A 485 -37.37 28.68 -1.35
C ARG A 485 -36.43 27.54 -1.00
N ALA A 486 -35.88 26.89 -2.03
CA ALA A 486 -34.91 25.81 -1.86
C ALA A 486 -33.95 25.70 -3.05
N VAL A 487 -32.75 25.21 -2.78
CA VAL A 487 -31.75 24.80 -3.78
C VAL A 487 -31.32 23.36 -3.49
N THR A 488 -30.94 22.63 -4.53
CA THR A 488 -30.56 21.21 -4.40
C THR A 488 -29.20 20.94 -5.03
N ARG A 489 -28.51 19.93 -4.50
CA ARG A 489 -27.33 19.32 -5.10
C ARG A 489 -27.45 17.81 -5.00
N THR A 490 -26.98 17.10 -6.01
CA THR A 490 -27.12 15.65 -6.14
C THR A 490 -25.77 15.04 -6.50
N TRP A 491 -25.48 13.88 -5.90
CA TRP A 491 -24.30 13.07 -6.16
C TRP A 491 -24.73 11.67 -6.58
N THR A 492 -23.91 11.07 -7.44
CA THR A 492 -23.88 9.64 -7.67
C THR A 492 -23.01 9.02 -6.59
N VAL A 493 -23.57 8.07 -5.84
CA VAL A 493 -22.82 7.24 -4.88
C VAL A 493 -22.59 5.90 -5.52
N ASP A 494 -21.35 5.50 -5.61
CA ASP A 494 -20.96 4.16 -6.05
C ASP A 494 -20.75 3.26 -4.82
N ALA A 495 -21.67 2.30 -4.66
CA ALA A 495 -21.59 1.25 -3.65
C ALA A 495 -21.35 -0.14 -4.26
N THR A 496 -21.03 -0.21 -5.56
CA THR A 496 -20.44 -1.41 -6.10
C THR A 496 -19.02 -1.55 -5.55
N ARG A 497 -18.64 -2.79 -5.24
CA ARG A 497 -17.29 -3.10 -4.80
C ARG A 497 -16.55 -3.76 -5.96
N PRO A 498 -15.24 -3.47 -6.10
CA PRO A 498 -14.44 -4.12 -7.12
C PRO A 498 -14.32 -5.61 -6.84
N GLU A 499 -14.13 -6.37 -7.91
CA GLU A 499 -13.78 -7.78 -7.86
C GLU A 499 -12.37 -7.99 -8.39
N VAL A 500 -11.69 -8.99 -7.84
CA VAL A 500 -10.37 -9.41 -8.34
C VAL A 500 -10.46 -10.86 -8.73
N ALA A 501 -10.01 -11.17 -9.93
CA ALA A 501 -9.74 -12.52 -10.41
C ALA A 501 -8.25 -12.83 -10.24
N TYR A 502 -7.93 -14.12 -10.07
CA TYR A 502 -6.56 -14.58 -10.06
C TYR A 502 -6.33 -15.64 -11.14
N ALA A 503 -5.12 -15.69 -11.66
CA ALA A 503 -4.63 -16.74 -12.56
C ALA A 503 -3.33 -17.32 -11.98
N LEU A 504 -3.21 -18.64 -11.91
CA LEU A 504 -2.01 -19.30 -11.41
C LEU A 504 -1.30 -20.08 -12.52
N SER A 505 0.00 -20.31 -12.37
CA SER A 505 0.70 -21.34 -13.14
C SER A 505 0.09 -22.73 -12.90
N GLU A 506 0.32 -23.67 -13.81
CA GLU A 506 -0.24 -25.02 -13.71
C GLU A 506 0.19 -25.74 -12.41
N PRO A 507 -0.75 -26.17 -11.55
CA PRO A 507 -0.45 -26.92 -10.34
C PRO A 507 -0.31 -28.42 -10.63
N LEU A 508 0.44 -29.15 -9.79
CA LEU A 508 0.42 -30.61 -9.79
C LEU A 508 -0.98 -31.15 -9.45
N LEU A 509 -1.64 -30.51 -8.50
CA LEU A 509 -2.93 -30.97 -7.99
C LEU A 509 -3.79 -29.76 -7.63
N THR A 510 -5.06 -29.82 -8.03
CA THR A 510 -6.08 -28.86 -7.59
C THR A 510 -7.13 -29.60 -6.75
N VAL A 511 -7.44 -29.06 -5.57
CA VAL A 511 -8.44 -29.62 -4.66
C VAL A 511 -9.49 -28.57 -4.35
N THR A 512 -10.73 -28.86 -4.69
CA THR A 512 -11.88 -27.99 -4.41
C THR A 512 -12.80 -28.66 -3.41
N ARG A 513 -13.18 -27.94 -2.34
CA ARG A 513 -14.16 -28.40 -1.35
C ARG A 513 -15.21 -27.32 -1.12
N PRO A 514 -16.50 -27.68 -1.01
CA PRO A 514 -17.54 -26.72 -0.70
C PRO A 514 -17.21 -25.91 0.56
N GLY A 515 -17.32 -24.57 0.48
CA GLY A 515 -17.11 -23.67 1.62
C GLY A 515 -15.65 -23.49 2.07
N ARG A 516 -14.66 -24.04 1.35
CA ARG A 516 -13.23 -23.83 1.65
C ARG A 516 -12.51 -23.20 0.45
N PRO A 517 -11.42 -22.44 0.68
CA PRO A 517 -10.54 -22.00 -0.40
C PRO A 517 -10.05 -23.18 -1.24
N THR A 518 -9.95 -22.98 -2.56
CA THR A 518 -9.30 -23.96 -3.46
C THR A 518 -7.84 -24.12 -3.06
N GLU A 519 -7.36 -25.36 -3.05
CA GLU A 519 -5.99 -25.70 -2.71
C GLU A 519 -5.24 -26.17 -3.95
N TYR A 520 -4.04 -25.64 -4.14
CA TYR A 520 -3.15 -25.94 -5.25
C TYR A 520 -1.85 -26.49 -4.71
N VAL A 521 -1.35 -27.61 -5.25
CA VAL A 521 -0.06 -28.19 -4.86
C VAL A 521 0.94 -27.98 -6.00
N TYR A 522 2.13 -27.49 -5.66
CA TYR A 522 3.23 -27.25 -6.58
C TYR A 522 4.49 -27.93 -6.06
N ASN A 523 5.28 -28.53 -6.94
CA ASN A 523 6.65 -28.98 -6.69
C ASN A 523 7.70 -28.10 -7.38
N ALA A 524 7.28 -26.91 -7.79
CA ALA A 524 8.09 -25.89 -8.44
C ALA A 524 7.58 -24.52 -7.97
N PRO A 525 8.36 -23.44 -8.17
CA PRO A 525 7.82 -22.09 -8.07
C PRO A 525 6.49 -21.94 -8.81
N PHE A 526 5.61 -21.11 -8.28
CA PHE A 526 4.33 -20.81 -8.92
C PHE A 526 4.19 -19.31 -9.17
N THR A 527 3.44 -18.96 -10.20
CA THR A 527 3.16 -17.56 -10.53
C THR A 527 1.71 -17.21 -10.23
N MET A 528 1.44 -15.95 -9.89
CA MET A 528 0.10 -15.41 -9.67
C MET A 528 -0.11 -14.11 -10.47
N GLY A 529 -1.09 -14.14 -11.36
CA GLY A 529 -1.69 -12.95 -11.97
C GLY A 529 -2.88 -12.48 -11.14
N LEU A 530 -3.03 -11.17 -10.90
CA LEU A 530 -4.27 -10.58 -10.38
C LEU A 530 -4.84 -9.59 -11.39
N THR A 531 -6.16 -9.62 -11.58
CA THR A 531 -6.87 -8.71 -12.48
C THR A 531 -8.08 -8.17 -11.75
N GLY A 532 -8.06 -6.86 -11.49
CA GLY A 532 -9.18 -6.14 -10.90
C GLY A 532 -10.18 -5.69 -11.95
N THR A 533 -11.46 -5.82 -11.63
CA THR A 533 -12.59 -5.41 -12.45
C THR A 533 -13.61 -4.67 -11.60
N ASP A 534 -14.20 -3.63 -12.15
CA ASP A 534 -15.22 -2.82 -11.50
C ASP A 534 -16.25 -2.35 -12.53
N ASP A 535 -17.43 -1.90 -12.10
CA ASP A 535 -18.46 -1.34 -12.98
C ASP A 535 -18.31 0.18 -13.21
N GLY A 536 -17.40 0.83 -12.46
CA GLY A 536 -17.01 2.23 -12.63
C GLY A 536 -15.87 2.46 -13.64
N THR A 537 -15.58 3.73 -13.87
CA THR A 537 -14.40 4.17 -14.63
C THR A 537 -13.21 4.32 -13.69
N GLY A 538 -12.04 3.84 -14.10
CA GLY A 538 -10.80 3.96 -13.34
C GLY A 538 -10.15 2.61 -13.13
N GLN A 539 -8.96 2.61 -12.51
CA GLN A 539 -8.20 1.39 -12.30
C GLN A 539 -8.51 0.80 -10.93
N VAL A 540 -8.71 -0.51 -10.88
CA VAL A 540 -8.75 -1.26 -9.62
C VAL A 540 -7.32 -1.58 -9.18
N THR A 541 -6.93 -1.05 -8.03
CA THR A 541 -5.69 -1.42 -7.35
C THR A 541 -5.90 -2.79 -6.70
N SER A 542 -5.29 -3.82 -7.27
CA SER A 542 -5.33 -5.18 -6.70
C SER A 542 -4.27 -5.31 -5.61
N GLU A 543 -4.58 -6.07 -4.56
CA GLU A 543 -3.65 -6.35 -3.47
C GLU A 543 -3.82 -7.78 -2.96
N PHE A 544 -2.76 -8.31 -2.36
CA PHE A 544 -2.75 -9.63 -1.74
C PHE A 544 -1.97 -9.63 -0.44
N ARG A 545 -2.18 -10.65 0.39
CA ARG A 545 -1.35 -10.92 1.56
C ARG A 545 -1.08 -12.40 1.72
N LEU A 546 0.09 -12.71 2.25
CA LEU A 546 0.59 -14.05 2.47
C LEU A 546 0.43 -14.40 3.96
N ASP A 547 -0.24 -15.50 4.28
CA ASP A 547 -0.32 -16.07 5.63
C ASP A 547 -0.80 -15.10 6.73
N GLY A 548 -1.65 -14.14 6.35
CA GLY A 548 -2.19 -13.13 7.27
C GLY A 548 -1.22 -11.98 7.59
N ASP A 549 -0.11 -11.87 6.86
CA ASP A 549 0.80 -10.72 6.90
C ASP A 549 0.12 -9.44 6.33
N GLY A 550 0.89 -8.37 6.15
CA GLY A 550 0.39 -7.11 5.59
C GLY A 550 -0.17 -7.25 4.18
N TRP A 551 -1.13 -6.39 3.83
CA TRP A 551 -1.57 -6.23 2.45
C TRP A 551 -0.45 -5.62 1.60
N HIS A 552 -0.22 -6.23 0.45
CA HIS A 552 0.79 -5.89 -0.54
C HIS A 552 0.11 -5.54 -1.86
N ASN A 553 0.35 -4.33 -2.35
CA ASN A 553 -0.13 -3.86 -3.64
C ASN A 553 0.47 -4.73 -4.75
N TYR A 554 -0.39 -5.23 -5.62
CA TYR A 554 0.01 -6.05 -6.75
C TYR A 554 0.40 -5.16 -7.94
N TYR A 555 1.60 -5.39 -8.47
CA TYR A 555 2.17 -4.62 -9.58
C TYR A 555 2.69 -5.52 -10.72
N GLY A 556 2.30 -6.80 -10.75
CA GLY A 556 2.91 -7.78 -11.66
C GLY A 556 4.29 -8.21 -11.16
N TRP A 557 5.32 -8.14 -12.01
CA TRP A 557 6.70 -8.44 -11.64
C TRP A 557 7.56 -7.16 -11.66
N PRO A 558 8.57 -6.99 -10.77
CA PRO A 558 9.31 -5.74 -10.65
C PRO A 558 9.99 -5.25 -11.94
N THR A 559 10.38 -6.16 -12.83
CA THR A 559 11.02 -5.85 -14.13
C THR A 559 10.04 -5.89 -15.30
N ASP A 560 8.80 -6.35 -15.10
CA ASP A 560 7.75 -6.38 -16.10
C ASP A 560 6.37 -6.41 -15.44
N ALA A 561 5.66 -5.29 -15.50
CA ALA A 561 4.34 -5.12 -14.89
C ALA A 561 3.27 -6.09 -15.45
N ARG A 562 3.51 -6.67 -16.64
CA ARG A 562 2.59 -7.62 -17.29
C ARG A 562 2.86 -9.06 -16.89
N SER A 563 4.06 -9.34 -16.35
CA SER A 563 4.42 -10.66 -15.89
C SER A 563 3.75 -10.95 -14.54
N PRO A 564 3.26 -12.19 -14.32
CA PRO A 564 2.67 -12.58 -13.05
C PRO A 564 3.73 -12.60 -11.94
N PHE A 565 3.28 -12.42 -10.70
CA PHE A 565 4.14 -12.40 -9.53
C PHE A 565 4.65 -13.82 -9.23
N LEU A 566 5.97 -14.02 -9.19
CA LEU A 566 6.60 -15.33 -8.95
C LEU A 566 6.80 -15.58 -7.45
N PHE A 567 6.35 -16.72 -6.96
CA PHE A 567 6.60 -17.21 -5.60
C PHE A 567 7.57 -18.39 -5.62
N THR A 568 8.60 -18.32 -4.76
CA THR A 568 9.57 -19.41 -4.56
C THR A 568 9.77 -19.66 -3.06
N ALA A 569 10.35 -20.83 -2.72
CA ALA A 569 10.57 -21.19 -1.33
C ALA A 569 11.47 -20.20 -0.57
N THR A 570 12.39 -19.51 -1.26
CA THR A 570 13.40 -18.62 -0.66
C THR A 570 13.43 -17.21 -1.27
N GLY A 571 12.43 -16.89 -2.09
CA GLY A 571 12.38 -15.68 -2.91
C GLY A 571 13.26 -15.71 -4.14
N THR A 572 13.07 -14.72 -5.01
CA THR A 572 13.86 -14.49 -6.22
C THR A 572 14.64 -13.19 -6.06
N ASP A 573 15.94 -13.25 -6.29
CA ASP A 573 16.77 -12.05 -6.33
C ASP A 573 16.58 -11.34 -7.67
N VAL A 574 16.17 -10.07 -7.61
CA VAL A 574 16.04 -9.16 -8.74
C VAL A 574 16.86 -7.92 -8.40
N ASP A 575 17.98 -7.76 -9.09
CA ASP A 575 18.94 -6.67 -8.91
C ASP A 575 19.42 -6.50 -7.45
N GLY A 576 19.54 -7.57 -6.66
CA GLY A 576 19.95 -7.50 -5.27
C GLY A 576 18.81 -7.20 -4.29
N LEU A 577 17.55 -7.39 -4.70
CA LEU A 577 16.34 -7.34 -3.86
C LEU A 577 15.56 -8.65 -3.97
N VAL A 578 14.92 -9.08 -2.90
CA VAL A 578 14.24 -10.38 -2.85
C VAL A 578 12.73 -10.22 -2.91
N TYR A 579 12.11 -10.86 -3.90
CA TYR A 579 10.66 -10.86 -4.13
C TYR A 579 10.09 -12.28 -4.07
N GLY A 580 8.83 -12.40 -3.65
CA GLY A 580 8.09 -13.68 -3.71
C GLY A 580 8.62 -14.78 -2.81
N ASN A 581 9.21 -14.39 -1.68
CA ASN A 581 9.68 -15.34 -0.69
C ASN A 581 8.52 -15.92 0.13
N LEU A 582 8.36 -17.25 0.07
CA LEU A 582 7.45 -18.00 0.94
C LEU A 582 8.10 -18.42 2.27
N GLY A 583 9.42 -18.30 2.37
CA GLY A 583 10.21 -18.75 3.51
C GLY A 583 10.24 -17.78 4.68
N SER A 584 11.25 -17.97 5.53
CA SER A 584 11.46 -17.07 6.67
C SER A 584 11.68 -15.63 6.18
N GLY A 585 11.13 -14.66 6.92
CA GLY A 585 11.26 -13.24 6.62
C GLY A 585 10.05 -12.62 5.93
N GLY A 586 9.21 -13.42 5.26
CA GLY A 586 8.00 -12.97 4.56
C GLY A 586 8.27 -12.50 3.13
N LEU A 587 7.24 -11.93 2.49
CA LEU A 587 7.16 -11.64 1.05
C LEU A 587 8.30 -10.75 0.52
N SER A 588 8.67 -9.72 1.29
CA SER A 588 9.79 -8.82 1.01
C SER A 588 10.75 -8.87 2.19
N VAL A 589 11.89 -9.54 2.00
CA VAL A 589 12.90 -9.75 3.03
C VAL A 589 14.20 -9.08 2.61
N SER A 590 15.01 -8.67 3.59
CA SER A 590 16.36 -8.17 3.31
C SER A 590 17.13 -9.20 2.48
N PRO A 591 17.80 -8.79 1.39
CA PRO A 591 18.54 -9.72 0.53
C PRO A 591 19.69 -10.41 1.27
N PHE A 592 20.17 -9.81 2.35
CA PHE A 592 21.28 -10.29 3.17
C PHE A 592 20.86 -11.19 4.33
N ALA A 593 19.55 -11.30 4.61
CA ALA A 593 19.06 -12.16 5.68
C ALA A 593 19.19 -13.63 5.26
N GLU A 594 19.54 -14.51 6.21
CA GLU A 594 19.41 -15.95 6.03
C GLU A 594 17.94 -16.33 5.83
N ARG A 595 17.68 -17.22 4.86
CA ARG A 595 16.34 -17.62 4.46
C ARG A 595 16.18 -19.13 4.53
N SER A 596 15.36 -19.59 5.46
CA SER A 596 14.88 -20.97 5.46
C SER A 596 13.78 -21.13 4.41
N PRO A 597 13.83 -22.17 3.56
CA PRO A 597 12.81 -22.41 2.55
C PRO A 597 11.41 -22.55 3.14
N GLY A 598 10.44 -21.83 2.57
CA GLY A 598 9.01 -21.93 2.85
C GLY A 598 8.36 -23.04 2.06
N TYR A 599 8.72 -24.29 2.35
CA TYR A 599 7.93 -25.43 1.91
C TYR A 599 6.75 -25.63 2.87
N GLY A 600 5.62 -26.08 2.33
CA GLY A 600 4.40 -26.27 3.07
C GLY A 600 3.26 -25.42 2.50
N ARG A 601 2.27 -25.19 3.36
CA ARG A 601 0.95 -24.69 2.98
C ARG A 601 0.85 -23.20 3.28
N HIS A 602 0.61 -22.41 2.24
CA HIS A 602 0.49 -20.94 2.31
C HIS A 602 -0.90 -20.49 1.93
N ARG A 603 -1.50 -19.61 2.74
CA ARG A 603 -2.78 -18.97 2.43
C ARG A 603 -2.52 -17.63 1.76
N ILE A 604 -3.03 -17.46 0.55
CA ILE A 604 -2.98 -16.19 -0.18
C ILE A 604 -4.38 -15.60 -0.16
N GLU A 605 -4.50 -14.41 0.41
CA GLU A 605 -5.73 -13.63 0.38
C GLU A 605 -5.55 -12.47 -0.59
N TYR A 606 -6.59 -12.15 -1.35
CA TYR A 606 -6.55 -11.10 -2.38
C TYR A 606 -7.86 -10.30 -2.38
N ARG A 607 -7.75 -9.02 -2.72
CA ARG A 607 -8.88 -8.08 -2.88
C ARG A 607 -8.47 -6.93 -3.80
N GLY A 608 -9.43 -6.05 -4.10
CA GLY A 608 -9.19 -4.84 -4.89
C GLY A 608 -9.74 -3.60 -4.21
N ILE A 609 -9.23 -2.44 -4.63
CA ILE A 609 -9.70 -1.10 -4.26
C ILE A 609 -10.00 -0.36 -5.56
N ASP A 610 -11.22 0.15 -5.73
CA ASP A 610 -11.60 0.89 -6.93
C ASP A 610 -11.13 2.37 -6.86
N ALA A 611 -11.38 3.12 -7.93
CA ALA A 611 -10.93 4.50 -8.06
C ALA A 611 -11.65 5.50 -7.12
N VAL A 612 -12.82 5.13 -6.60
CA VAL A 612 -13.55 5.93 -5.59
C VAL A 612 -13.22 5.50 -4.17
N GLY A 613 -12.47 4.40 -4.00
CA GLY A 613 -11.92 3.93 -2.75
C GLY A 613 -12.75 2.84 -2.06
N ASN A 614 -13.75 2.23 -2.71
CA ASN A 614 -14.43 1.07 -2.13
C ASN A 614 -13.49 -0.14 -2.12
N ILE A 615 -13.53 -0.89 -1.03
CA ILE A 615 -12.69 -2.07 -0.82
C ILE A 615 -13.51 -3.33 -1.08
N GLY A 616 -13.04 -4.15 -2.02
CA GLY A 616 -13.59 -5.46 -2.34
C GLY A 616 -13.51 -6.44 -1.17
N ALA A 617 -14.43 -7.41 -1.15
CA ALA A 617 -14.35 -8.48 -0.17
C ALA A 617 -13.10 -9.35 -0.43
N ALA A 618 -12.34 -9.64 0.63
CA ALA A 618 -11.19 -10.53 0.53
C ALA A 618 -11.64 -11.96 0.18
N ARG A 619 -11.03 -12.51 -0.88
CA ARG A 619 -11.13 -13.92 -1.25
C ARG A 619 -9.78 -14.59 -0.98
N ALA A 620 -9.75 -15.92 -1.01
CA ALA A 620 -8.53 -16.66 -0.71
C ALA A 620 -8.39 -17.93 -1.54
N PHE A 621 -7.16 -18.32 -1.79
CA PHE A 621 -6.77 -19.67 -2.18
C PHE A 621 -5.60 -20.14 -1.31
N VAL A 622 -5.28 -21.42 -1.38
CA VAL A 622 -4.13 -22.00 -0.69
C VAL A 622 -3.17 -22.56 -1.72
N ALA A 623 -1.89 -22.22 -1.59
CA ALA A 623 -0.82 -22.81 -2.37
C ALA A 623 0.08 -23.62 -1.44
N THR A 624 0.25 -24.90 -1.74
CA THR A 624 1.19 -25.78 -1.05
C THR A 624 2.41 -25.96 -1.93
N LEU A 625 3.58 -25.53 -1.46
CA LEU A 625 4.85 -25.74 -2.14
C LEU A 625 5.59 -26.90 -1.50
N ILE A 626 5.86 -27.96 -2.26
CA ILE A 626 6.72 -29.07 -1.82
C ILE A 626 8.13 -28.92 -2.41
N PRO A 627 9.14 -29.57 -1.82
CA PRO A 627 10.49 -29.58 -2.39
C PRO A 627 10.49 -30.02 -3.86
N PRO A 628 11.37 -29.44 -4.70
CA PRO A 628 11.47 -29.85 -6.09
C PRO A 628 12.05 -31.27 -6.20
N PRO A 629 11.67 -32.03 -7.25
CA PRO A 629 12.18 -33.36 -7.48
C PRO A 629 13.70 -33.38 -7.61
N PRO A 630 14.38 -34.46 -7.20
CA PRO A 630 15.81 -34.63 -7.45
C PRO A 630 16.10 -34.59 -8.96
N THR A 631 17.27 -34.06 -9.32
CA THR A 631 17.65 -33.93 -10.74
C THR A 631 17.83 -35.31 -11.38
N CYS A 632 17.13 -35.53 -12.49
CA CYS A 632 17.16 -36.79 -13.22
C CYS A 632 18.55 -37.08 -13.80
N THR A 633 19.11 -38.26 -13.53
CA THR A 633 20.29 -38.78 -14.25
C THR A 633 19.89 -39.63 -15.46
N THR A 634 18.71 -40.26 -15.39
CA THR A 634 18.15 -41.08 -16.45
C THR A 634 16.68 -40.70 -16.63
N VAL A 635 16.22 -40.53 -17.88
CA VAL A 635 14.82 -40.25 -18.19
C VAL A 635 14.26 -41.40 -19.03
N VAL A 636 13.16 -41.98 -18.57
CA VAL A 636 12.35 -42.95 -19.31
C VAL A 636 11.03 -42.29 -19.68
N SER A 637 10.70 -42.30 -20.97
CA SER A 637 9.45 -41.77 -21.50
C SER A 637 8.85 -42.76 -22.49
N GLY A 638 7.56 -42.63 -22.78
CA GLY A 638 6.87 -43.57 -23.66
C GLY A 638 6.74 -44.97 -23.05
N ARG A 639 6.70 -46.01 -23.89
CA ARG A 639 6.41 -47.39 -23.45
C ARG A 639 7.70 -48.14 -23.07
N HIS A 640 7.73 -48.70 -21.86
CA HIS A 640 8.75 -49.66 -21.42
C HIS A 640 8.08 -51.01 -21.13
N ALA A 641 8.45 -52.06 -21.86
CA ALA A 641 7.94 -53.40 -21.65
C ALA A 641 8.94 -54.24 -20.86
N GLY A 642 8.47 -54.90 -19.81
CA GLY A 642 9.28 -55.72 -18.92
C GLY A 642 9.70 -55.01 -17.62
N PRO A 643 10.46 -55.69 -16.76
CA PRO A 643 10.97 -55.13 -15.51
C PRO A 643 11.82 -53.87 -15.74
N LEU A 644 11.76 -52.93 -14.81
CA LEU A 644 12.63 -51.76 -14.77
C LEU A 644 13.39 -51.71 -13.44
N ALA A 645 14.71 -51.85 -13.51
CA ALA A 645 15.60 -51.76 -12.35
C ALA A 645 16.29 -50.40 -12.33
N VAL A 646 16.07 -49.64 -11.26
CA VAL A 646 16.75 -48.37 -10.96
C VAL A 646 17.92 -48.68 -10.05
N SER A 647 19.08 -48.94 -10.65
CA SER A 647 20.27 -49.46 -9.94
C SER A 647 21.13 -48.37 -9.29
N ALA A 648 21.14 -47.15 -9.83
CA ALA A 648 21.90 -46.01 -9.33
C ALA A 648 21.31 -44.69 -9.88
N GLY A 649 21.71 -43.57 -9.28
CA GLY A 649 21.27 -42.24 -9.71
C GLY A 649 19.76 -42.02 -9.52
N VAL A 650 19.21 -41.07 -10.29
CA VAL A 650 17.80 -40.69 -10.26
C VAL A 650 17.18 -41.07 -11.60
N THR A 651 16.30 -42.08 -11.60
CA THR A 651 15.52 -42.43 -12.79
C THR A 651 14.18 -41.71 -12.75
N CYS A 652 13.91 -40.90 -13.77
CA CYS A 652 12.66 -40.18 -13.93
C CYS A 652 11.77 -40.84 -14.99
N LEU A 653 10.59 -41.29 -14.60
CA LEU A 653 9.54 -41.71 -15.52
C LEU A 653 8.71 -40.46 -15.87
N ARG A 654 8.75 -40.02 -17.12
CA ARG A 654 8.01 -38.83 -17.59
C ARG A 654 7.02 -39.23 -18.66
N ALA A 655 5.73 -39.13 -18.35
CA ALA A 655 4.65 -39.59 -19.23
C ALA A 655 4.92 -41.03 -19.77
N ALA A 656 5.47 -41.90 -18.92
CA ALA A 656 5.89 -43.23 -19.31
C ALA A 656 4.81 -44.27 -19.00
N THR A 657 4.77 -45.35 -19.76
CA THR A 657 3.97 -46.55 -19.48
C THR A 657 4.90 -47.74 -19.29
N VAL A 658 5.10 -48.16 -18.04
CA VAL A 658 5.91 -49.31 -17.68
C VAL A 658 5.01 -50.53 -17.50
N THR A 659 5.21 -51.57 -18.30
CA THR A 659 4.49 -52.85 -18.17
C THR A 659 5.42 -53.91 -17.57
N GLY A 660 5.44 -53.99 -16.25
CA GLY A 660 6.37 -54.83 -15.48
C GLY A 660 6.67 -54.22 -14.12
N PRO A 661 7.34 -54.96 -13.21
CA PRO A 661 7.72 -54.44 -11.91
C PRO A 661 8.82 -53.37 -12.03
N VAL A 662 8.75 -52.36 -11.16
CA VAL A 662 9.80 -51.34 -10.99
C VAL A 662 10.48 -51.59 -9.65
N THR A 663 11.82 -51.70 -9.66
CA THR A 663 12.61 -51.92 -8.44
C THR A 663 13.69 -50.86 -8.29
N VAL A 664 13.72 -50.20 -7.14
CA VAL A 664 14.71 -49.16 -6.80
C VAL A 664 15.72 -49.72 -5.81
N ALA A 665 16.97 -49.77 -6.24
CA ALA A 665 18.09 -50.29 -5.46
C ALA A 665 18.51 -49.30 -4.34
N PRO A 666 19.26 -49.79 -3.33
CA PRO A 666 19.82 -48.93 -2.29
C PRO A 666 20.65 -47.77 -2.88
N GLY A 667 20.44 -46.56 -2.36
CA GLY A 667 21.15 -45.36 -2.82
C GLY A 667 20.62 -44.74 -4.12
N ALA A 668 19.71 -45.41 -4.84
CA ALA A 668 19.08 -44.88 -6.05
C ALA A 668 17.75 -44.18 -5.74
N ALA A 669 17.27 -43.35 -6.67
CA ALA A 669 16.02 -42.60 -6.55
C ALA A 669 15.10 -42.79 -7.76
N LEU A 670 13.79 -42.70 -7.53
CA LEU A 670 12.77 -42.77 -8.58
C LEU A 670 11.87 -41.54 -8.51
N VAL A 671 11.66 -40.87 -9.64
CA VAL A 671 10.65 -39.81 -9.81
C VAL A 671 9.70 -40.22 -10.92
N ALA A 672 8.47 -40.62 -10.60
CA ALA A 672 7.47 -40.96 -11.59
C ALA A 672 6.42 -39.84 -11.70
N GLN A 673 6.41 -39.14 -12.83
CA GLN A 673 5.51 -38.01 -13.10
C GLN A 673 4.61 -38.28 -14.30
N GLY A 674 3.29 -38.15 -14.10
CA GLY A 674 2.28 -38.33 -15.15
C GLY A 674 2.35 -39.71 -15.83
N SER A 675 2.83 -40.74 -15.13
CA SER A 675 3.17 -42.04 -15.69
C SER A 675 2.17 -43.13 -15.28
N SER A 676 2.28 -44.31 -15.89
CA SER A 676 1.53 -45.51 -15.52
C SER A 676 2.49 -46.69 -15.34
N ILE A 677 2.37 -47.38 -14.21
CA ILE A 677 3.14 -48.57 -13.87
C ILE A 677 2.16 -49.73 -13.72
N ALA A 678 2.14 -50.63 -14.69
CA ALA A 678 1.41 -51.89 -14.64
C ALA A 678 2.31 -52.98 -14.04
N GLY A 679 2.48 -52.92 -12.71
CA GLY A 679 3.33 -53.82 -11.94
C GLY A 679 3.55 -53.30 -10.52
N ASN A 680 4.26 -54.08 -9.70
CA ASN A 680 4.65 -53.64 -8.36
C ASN A 680 5.77 -52.61 -8.42
N LEU A 681 5.77 -51.64 -7.51
CA LEU A 681 6.87 -50.73 -7.26
C LEU A 681 7.51 -51.07 -5.92
N THR A 682 8.77 -51.50 -5.94
CA THR A 682 9.53 -51.84 -4.74
C THR A 682 10.76 -50.95 -4.60
N ALA A 683 11.02 -50.45 -3.39
CA ALA A 683 12.23 -49.69 -3.10
C ALA A 683 12.81 -50.12 -1.76
N SER A 684 14.11 -50.38 -1.72
CA SER A 684 14.83 -50.73 -0.49
C SER A 684 16.02 -49.81 -0.32
N ARG A 685 16.04 -49.04 0.77
CA ARG A 685 17.07 -48.03 1.07
C ARG A 685 17.32 -47.07 -0.09
N ALA A 686 16.29 -46.78 -0.87
CA ALA A 686 16.31 -45.75 -1.89
C ALA A 686 16.58 -44.38 -1.23
N THR A 687 17.21 -43.46 -1.95
CA THR A 687 17.38 -42.09 -1.47
C THR A 687 16.04 -41.38 -1.43
N ALA A 688 15.37 -41.27 -2.58
CA ALA A 688 14.06 -40.65 -2.69
C ALA A 688 13.11 -41.47 -3.60
N VAL A 689 11.82 -41.44 -3.28
CA VAL A 689 10.77 -41.99 -4.14
C VAL A 689 9.64 -40.98 -4.27
N GLU A 690 9.49 -40.44 -5.47
CA GLU A 690 8.42 -39.50 -5.80
C GLU A 690 7.46 -40.11 -6.83
N VAL A 691 6.16 -40.07 -6.53
CA VAL A 691 5.08 -40.56 -7.40
C VAL A 691 4.05 -39.44 -7.56
N LEU A 692 4.16 -38.70 -8.67
CA LEU A 692 3.41 -37.48 -8.95
C LEU A 692 2.44 -37.73 -10.10
N ASN A 693 1.13 -37.61 -9.85
CA ASN A 693 0.06 -37.85 -10.84
C ASN A 693 0.23 -39.17 -11.61
N THR A 694 0.73 -40.20 -10.93
CA THR A 694 1.10 -41.48 -11.54
C THR A 694 0.20 -42.59 -11.02
N GLU A 695 -0.21 -43.49 -11.92
CA GLU A 695 -0.99 -44.67 -11.58
C GLU A 695 -0.06 -45.88 -11.41
N VAL A 696 -0.17 -46.59 -10.30
CA VAL A 696 0.49 -47.88 -10.03
C VAL A 696 -0.58 -48.96 -9.91
N ARG A 697 -0.71 -49.80 -10.93
CA ARG A 697 -1.61 -50.97 -10.96
C ARG A 697 -0.93 -52.18 -10.34
N GLY A 698 -0.55 -52.03 -9.08
CA GLY A 698 0.15 -53.04 -8.29
C GLY A 698 0.30 -52.59 -6.84
N ALA A 699 1.05 -53.34 -6.06
CA ALA A 699 1.45 -52.93 -4.71
C ALA A 699 2.69 -52.02 -4.77
N VAL A 700 2.78 -51.10 -3.81
CA VAL A 700 3.94 -50.24 -3.59
C VAL A 700 4.53 -50.57 -2.23
N ALA A 701 5.81 -50.99 -2.19
CA ALA A 701 6.50 -51.30 -0.95
C ALA A 701 7.81 -50.52 -0.86
N LEU A 702 7.86 -49.55 0.06
CA LEU A 702 9.02 -48.68 0.27
C LEU A 702 9.59 -48.94 1.66
N THR A 703 10.84 -49.40 1.72
CA THR A 703 11.51 -49.79 2.97
C THR A 703 12.82 -49.03 3.14
N GLY A 704 12.99 -48.34 4.27
CA GLY A 704 14.25 -47.69 4.64
C GLY A 704 14.62 -46.48 3.79
N THR A 705 13.64 -45.77 3.19
CA THR A 705 13.94 -44.62 2.31
C THR A 705 14.68 -43.54 3.09
N THR A 706 15.86 -43.13 2.62
CA THR A 706 16.83 -42.40 3.45
C THR A 706 16.70 -40.88 3.41
N ASP A 707 16.02 -40.33 2.40
CA ASP A 707 15.74 -38.89 2.31
C ASP A 707 14.24 -38.64 2.43
N HIS A 708 13.46 -38.86 1.37
CA HIS A 708 12.02 -38.55 1.40
C HIS A 708 11.16 -39.44 0.49
N VAL A 709 9.87 -39.51 0.82
CA VAL A 709 8.82 -40.14 0.01
C VAL A 709 7.73 -39.11 -0.26
N THR A 710 7.43 -38.89 -1.53
CA THR A 710 6.41 -37.93 -1.96
C THR A 710 5.43 -38.59 -2.90
N MET A 711 4.14 -38.55 -2.58
CA MET A 711 3.06 -39.01 -3.44
C MET A 711 1.99 -37.93 -3.54
N VAL A 712 1.86 -37.34 -4.72
CA VAL A 712 0.92 -36.24 -5.01
C VAL A 712 0.01 -36.69 -6.13
N GLY A 713 -1.30 -36.77 -5.89
CA GLY A 713 -2.26 -37.20 -6.91
C GLY A 713 -2.06 -38.65 -7.40
N ALA A 714 -1.23 -39.45 -6.71
CA ALA A 714 -0.92 -40.81 -7.08
C ALA A 714 -2.13 -41.76 -6.89
N ARG A 715 -2.26 -42.74 -7.78
CA ARG A 715 -3.27 -43.81 -7.65
C ARG A 715 -2.58 -45.17 -7.51
N VAL A 716 -2.63 -45.76 -6.33
CA VAL A 716 -2.09 -47.10 -6.06
C VAL A 716 -3.25 -48.08 -5.93
N ALA A 717 -3.38 -49.01 -6.88
CA ALA A 717 -4.47 -49.98 -6.86
C ALA A 717 -4.37 -50.96 -5.67
N GLY A 718 -3.14 -51.35 -5.30
CA GLY A 718 -2.86 -52.30 -4.23
C GLY A 718 -2.54 -51.67 -2.88
N LEU A 719 -1.78 -52.42 -2.07
CA LEU A 719 -1.24 -51.95 -0.79
C LEU A 719 -0.13 -50.92 -1.04
N LEU A 720 -0.18 -49.79 -0.32
CA LEU A 720 0.94 -48.89 -0.09
C LEU A 720 1.54 -49.20 1.28
N ALA A 721 2.73 -49.82 1.29
CA ALA A 721 3.48 -50.15 2.50
C ALA A 721 4.70 -49.23 2.64
N LEU A 722 4.73 -48.48 3.75
CA LEU A 722 5.81 -47.54 4.10
C LEU A 722 6.48 -48.02 5.38
N THR A 723 7.75 -48.39 5.31
CA THR A 723 8.49 -48.91 6.46
C THR A 723 9.81 -48.17 6.63
N GLY A 724 10.08 -47.58 7.80
CA GLY A 724 11.41 -47.01 8.09
C GLY A 724 11.81 -45.80 7.25
N THR A 725 10.90 -44.89 6.92
CA THR A 725 11.26 -43.66 6.19
C THR A 725 11.99 -42.66 7.10
N ALA A 726 13.01 -41.98 6.58
CA ALA A 726 13.79 -41.00 7.35
C ALA A 726 13.01 -39.73 7.68
N SER A 727 12.14 -39.28 6.77
CA SER A 727 11.25 -38.13 6.93
C SER A 727 9.77 -38.53 6.80
N ALA A 728 8.88 -37.64 7.23
CA ALA A 728 7.43 -37.81 7.12
C ALA A 728 7.02 -37.90 5.64
N PRO A 729 6.46 -39.03 5.17
CA PRO A 729 6.03 -39.16 3.79
C PRO A 729 4.93 -38.14 3.46
N ILE A 730 5.04 -37.46 2.32
CA ILE A 730 3.97 -36.59 1.82
C ILE A 730 3.00 -37.47 1.02
N LEU A 731 1.77 -37.64 1.49
CA LEU A 731 0.72 -38.42 0.80
C LEU A 731 -0.52 -37.54 0.57
N THR A 732 -0.56 -36.83 -0.56
CA THR A 732 -1.55 -35.78 -0.81
C THR A 732 -2.39 -36.03 -2.06
N GLY A 733 -3.71 -35.88 -1.95
CA GLY A 733 -4.70 -35.94 -3.03
C GLY A 733 -4.77 -37.22 -3.84
N GLY A 734 -4.17 -38.31 -3.36
CA GLY A 734 -4.12 -39.59 -4.05
C GLY A 734 -5.28 -40.52 -3.72
N GLN A 735 -5.22 -41.73 -4.27
CA GLN A 735 -6.06 -42.87 -3.90
C GLN A 735 -5.19 -44.11 -3.72
N VAL A 736 -5.41 -44.86 -2.65
CA VAL A 736 -4.71 -46.12 -2.39
C VAL A 736 -5.68 -47.24 -2.02
N GLY A 737 -5.38 -48.48 -2.43
CA GLY A 737 -6.19 -49.65 -2.11
C GLY A 737 -6.22 -49.93 -0.60
N ALA A 738 -5.03 -50.02 0.00
CA ALA A 738 -4.81 -50.10 1.44
C ALA A 738 -3.53 -49.34 1.81
N LEU A 739 -3.40 -48.91 3.07
CA LEU A 739 -2.23 -48.17 3.56
C LEU A 739 -1.70 -48.81 4.84
N ALA A 740 -0.40 -49.10 4.88
CA ALA A 740 0.30 -49.60 6.06
C ALA A 740 1.60 -48.83 6.30
N CYS A 741 1.77 -48.30 7.51
CA CYS A 741 2.98 -47.61 7.95
C CYS A 741 3.62 -48.40 9.12
N SER A 742 4.95 -48.49 9.16
CA SER A 742 5.67 -49.05 10.31
C SER A 742 7.06 -48.42 10.48
N ALA A 743 7.52 -48.33 11.73
CA ALA A 743 8.89 -47.91 12.08
C ALA A 743 9.36 -46.57 11.46
N GLY A 744 8.48 -45.59 11.29
CA GLY A 744 8.81 -44.27 10.71
C GLY A 744 7.81 -43.18 11.14
N PRO A 745 8.05 -41.92 10.76
CA PRO A 745 7.17 -40.79 11.04
C PRO A 745 5.82 -40.92 10.32
N THR A 746 4.78 -40.31 10.89
CA THR A 746 3.42 -40.30 10.32
C THR A 746 3.39 -39.53 8.99
N PRO A 747 2.73 -40.05 7.94
CA PRO A 747 2.54 -39.31 6.71
C PRO A 747 1.75 -38.00 6.90
N VAL A 748 2.09 -36.99 6.10
CA VAL A 748 1.39 -35.70 6.06
C VAL A 748 0.62 -35.56 4.75
N ASP A 749 -0.56 -34.95 4.79
CA ASP A 749 -1.44 -34.81 3.62
C ASP A 749 -1.46 -33.40 3.01
N LEU A 750 -0.80 -32.45 3.66
CA LEU A 750 -0.74 -31.04 3.29
C LEU A 750 -2.12 -30.40 3.05
N GLY A 751 -3.13 -30.84 3.82
CA GLY A 751 -4.51 -30.35 3.72
C GLY A 751 -5.36 -31.07 2.66
N ALA A 752 -4.76 -31.99 1.88
CA ALA A 752 -5.43 -32.79 0.87
C ALA A 752 -5.27 -34.30 1.13
N PRO A 753 -6.15 -34.94 1.91
CA PRO A 753 -5.99 -36.33 2.31
C PRO A 753 -6.06 -37.28 1.12
N THR A 754 -5.15 -38.26 1.12
CA THR A 754 -5.21 -39.42 0.24
C THR A 754 -6.35 -40.35 0.67
N THR A 755 -7.19 -40.76 -0.28
CA THR A 755 -8.33 -41.65 0.01
C THR A 755 -7.87 -43.11 0.08
N VAL A 756 -8.21 -43.81 1.16
CA VAL A 756 -7.92 -45.26 1.35
C VAL A 756 -9.20 -46.07 1.13
N ARG A 757 -9.22 -46.97 0.15
CA ARG A 757 -10.43 -47.74 -0.21
C ARG A 757 -10.79 -48.81 0.82
N ASN A 758 -9.81 -49.57 1.30
CA ASN A 758 -9.98 -50.64 2.29
C ASN A 758 -9.23 -50.27 3.57
N PRO A 759 -9.80 -49.44 4.45
CA PRO A 759 -9.13 -49.03 5.68
C PRO A 759 -9.02 -50.21 6.65
N THR A 760 -7.81 -50.71 6.86
CA THR A 760 -7.52 -51.69 7.92
C THR A 760 -7.29 -50.99 9.26
N PRO A 761 -7.88 -51.44 10.38
CA PRO A 761 -7.63 -50.86 11.69
C PRO A 761 -6.14 -50.94 12.07
N GLY A 762 -5.52 -49.79 12.37
CA GLY A 762 -4.32 -49.75 13.23
C GLY A 762 -2.94 -49.40 12.65
N HIS A 763 -2.76 -49.12 11.35
CA HIS A 763 -1.38 -49.04 10.79
C HIS A 763 -0.89 -47.70 10.22
N CYS A 764 -1.68 -46.64 10.22
CA CYS A 764 -1.16 -45.26 10.24
C CYS A 764 -2.11 -44.51 11.16
N ARG A 765 -1.75 -44.38 12.45
CA ARG A 765 -2.69 -43.89 13.47
C ARG A 765 -3.15 -42.48 13.10
N ARG A 766 -4.48 -42.28 13.09
CA ARG A 766 -5.16 -40.99 12.95
C ARG A 766 -4.47 -39.94 13.83
N ALA A 767 -4.01 -38.85 13.23
CA ALA A 767 -4.10 -37.54 13.87
C ALA A 767 -5.54 -37.04 13.67
#